data_AF-A0A6C0GH49-F1
#
_entry.id   AF-A0A6C0GH49-F1
#
_cell.length_a   1.000
_cell.length_b   1.000
_cell.length_c   1.000
_cell.angle_alpha   90.00
_cell.angle_beta   90.00
_cell.angle_gamma   90.00
#
_symmetry.space_group_name_H-M   'P 1'
#
loop_
_entity.id
_entity.type
_entity.pdbx_description
1 polymer ?
#
loop_
_entity_poly.entity_id
_entity_poly.type
_entity_poly.pdbx_seq_one_letter_code
_entity_poly.pdbx_strand_id
1 'polypeptide(L)'
;MIANRIILRYLTLLLGLLLTKVAQVKAQTRISAFFTKEEVEIWKQRAKSGPYKSFGDAQANSPGDWDRIMANANKFVSNPSAERWKGVPTSTCIQVSVNYAPATNGKLLRDAAFLYLLTGNTNFKEAVRKELLAQIGEPNADFSVKKRWCDGILHDLPPSYEINDWLTRLLFAYAYIESGLSSEDKSRIDKWFYNAALYFQRNVDADLSKMYMNRNGGDWTPSNYAVSVNGSLGRTTHYNGYKTSSLSRYYNNRRSSQVYFFTLWGIKNNVSSLKESGKRYVKEALMFGTYPDGTFSEFQRWREDFADIGISYSFLTISQLVNIADYFARSGDFELYKFTTSKGAFGTQGGSKNLQLLVKTMLRHMDGNLKRYGTASASKMGSKAALIDGVNTESGRSWYTVNDTWFAQGNLYFKDSYIKDSYLRRAPGTRAYPTPGSAASAGKHKPYGGAWDVFPGVMLMYGQMEGKVWPYPRTSSTSEDAPIATTAESVTEGSLTEEFWKDIEGENVAMIPLDKTPASISEITSFETSSNTDNHFGRRIRGYVHPPVNGEYTFWIAGDDHCELWLSDDENPETKKQIASVEGWTAEREWDKFSSQKSVTIALQAGKKYYVEVLHKENEGDDHLSVGWQLPDGTVERPISGSRLTPFVIENKARENARTTAVKMPAEAAFTVKAYPNPFQDQVTVKTAHISAGEVFISISDMLGKIWYQHTATVMAGESEITMELSRENLPSGIYLLQTVSPDKQKRLVKIIKP
;
A
#
# COMPACT_ATOMS: atom_id res chain seq x y z
N MET A 1 -2.50 21.83 64.86
CA MET A 1 -3.15 23.01 64.25
C MET A 1 -2.97 22.97 62.74
N ILE A 2 -4.03 22.54 62.04
CA ILE A 2 -4.62 23.07 60.80
C ILE A 2 -3.73 23.30 59.54
N ALA A 3 -2.43 23.58 59.65
CA ALA A 3 -1.55 23.85 58.51
C ALA A 3 -1.12 22.58 57.72
N ASN A 4 -0.86 21.45 58.38
CA ASN A 4 -0.36 20.24 57.70
C ASN A 4 -1.43 19.38 57.01
N ARG A 5 -2.73 19.65 57.23
CA ARG A 5 -3.82 19.00 56.46
C ARG A 5 -4.31 19.82 55.28
N ILE A 6 -3.91 21.09 55.18
CA ILE A 6 -4.22 21.97 54.06
C ILE A 6 -3.18 21.78 52.95
N ILE A 7 -1.89 21.66 53.27
CA ILE A 7 -0.82 21.46 52.26
C ILE A 7 -1.00 20.14 51.49
N LEU A 8 -1.47 19.08 52.14
CA LEU A 8 -1.71 17.79 51.48
C LEU A 8 -2.98 17.76 50.59
N ARG A 9 -3.95 18.66 50.83
CA ARG A 9 -5.14 18.85 49.99
C ARG A 9 -4.93 19.85 48.85
N TYR A 10 -3.99 20.79 48.97
CA TYR A 10 -3.61 21.68 47.87
C TYR A 10 -2.60 21.04 46.90
N LEU A 11 -1.72 20.13 47.35
CA LEU A 11 -0.87 19.35 46.44
C LEU A 11 -1.62 18.31 45.60
N THR A 12 -2.78 17.84 46.06
CA THR A 12 -3.64 16.95 45.27
C THR A 12 -4.61 17.70 44.34
N LEU A 13 -4.86 18.99 44.55
CA LEU A 13 -5.66 19.82 43.64
C LEU A 13 -4.84 20.56 42.57
N LEU A 14 -3.54 20.78 42.78
CA LEU A 14 -2.64 21.40 41.78
C LEU A 14 -1.91 20.40 40.88
N LEU A 15 -1.90 19.10 41.20
CA LEU A 15 -1.53 18.03 40.25
C LEU A 15 -2.69 17.63 39.32
N GLY A 16 -3.90 18.16 39.54
CA GLY A 16 -5.09 17.86 38.72
C GLY A 16 -5.29 18.78 37.51
N LEU A 17 -4.38 19.73 37.26
CA LEU A 17 -4.55 20.78 36.24
C LEU A 17 -3.29 21.00 35.41
N LEU A 18 -2.68 19.90 34.94
CA LEU A 18 -1.77 19.89 33.78
C LEU A 18 -1.75 18.48 33.15
N LEU A 19 -2.94 17.91 32.93
CA LEU A 19 -3.09 16.71 32.10
C LEU A 19 -3.04 17.14 30.63
N THR A 20 -1.84 17.10 30.05
CA THR A 20 -1.63 17.10 28.61
C THR A 20 -2.47 15.99 27.98
N LYS A 21 -3.48 16.37 27.19
CA LYS A 21 -4.29 15.44 26.38
C LYS A 21 -3.40 14.73 25.36
N VAL A 22 -2.92 13.52 25.66
CA VAL A 22 -2.31 12.65 24.64
C VAL A 22 -3.42 11.85 23.96
N ALA A 23 -3.51 11.97 22.63
CA ALA A 23 -4.51 11.30 21.82
C ALA A 23 -4.15 9.83 21.64
N GLN A 24 -5.04 8.94 22.07
CA GLN A 24 -4.86 7.50 21.92
C GLN A 24 -5.32 7.03 20.51
N VAL A 25 -4.47 6.49 19.60
CA VAL A 25 -4.80 5.63 18.42
C VAL A 25 -5.71 4.51 18.89
N LYS A 26 -7.00 4.76 18.74
CA LYS A 26 -8.08 3.85 19.14
C LYS A 26 -8.03 2.55 18.32
N ALA A 27 -8.47 1.46 18.92
CA ALA A 27 -8.73 0.20 18.21
C ALA A 27 -9.68 0.44 17.04
N GLN A 28 -9.31 -0.07 15.87
CA GLN A 28 -9.99 0.25 14.63
C GLN A 28 -11.35 -0.44 14.53
N THR A 29 -12.42 0.35 14.42
CA THR A 29 -13.75 -0.16 14.07
C THR A 29 -14.06 0.23 12.64
N ARG A 30 -14.01 -0.72 11.71
CA ARG A 30 -14.39 -0.45 10.32
C ARG A 30 -15.89 -0.16 10.22
N ILE A 31 -16.23 0.92 9.51
CA ILE A 31 -17.62 1.26 9.14
C ILE A 31 -17.85 0.96 7.66
N SER A 32 -16.82 1.16 6.84
CA SER A 32 -16.82 0.90 5.40
C SER A 32 -15.47 0.29 5.00
N ALA A 33 -15.38 -0.26 3.79
CA ALA A 33 -14.11 -0.64 3.18
C ALA A 33 -13.14 0.55 3.04
N PHE A 34 -13.67 1.79 3.07
CA PHE A 34 -12.90 3.00 2.82
C PHE A 34 -12.50 3.77 4.09
N PHE A 35 -13.19 3.61 5.21
CA PHE A 35 -12.96 4.42 6.41
C PHE A 35 -13.45 3.74 7.69
N THR A 36 -12.97 4.28 8.80
CA THR A 36 -13.14 3.78 10.16
C THR A 36 -13.93 4.74 11.02
N LYS A 37 -14.44 4.24 12.14
CA LYS A 37 -15.10 5.07 13.16
C LYS A 37 -14.14 6.11 13.71
N GLU A 38 -12.88 5.75 13.89
CA GLU A 38 -11.84 6.60 14.48
C GLU A 38 -11.50 7.78 13.56
N GLU A 39 -11.39 7.55 12.26
CA GLU A 39 -11.27 8.61 11.26
C GLU A 39 -12.48 9.55 11.29
N VAL A 40 -13.69 8.99 11.28
CA VAL A 40 -14.93 9.77 11.30
C VAL A 40 -15.03 10.66 12.54
N GLU A 41 -14.63 10.17 13.71
CA GLU A 41 -14.62 10.99 14.93
C GLU A 41 -13.60 12.14 14.87
N ILE A 42 -12.43 11.93 14.28
CA ILE A 42 -11.47 13.02 14.03
C ILE A 42 -12.06 14.04 13.06
N TRP A 43 -12.71 13.60 11.99
CA TRP A 43 -13.36 14.50 11.02
C TRP A 43 -14.48 15.32 11.65
N LYS A 44 -15.31 14.71 12.51
CA LYS A 44 -16.34 15.43 13.29
C LYS A 44 -15.75 16.49 14.20
N GLN A 45 -14.64 16.20 14.86
CA GLN A 45 -13.95 17.18 15.70
C GLN A 45 -13.42 18.35 14.85
N ARG A 46 -12.85 18.06 13.69
CA ARG A 46 -12.32 19.10 12.79
C ARG A 46 -13.40 19.99 12.20
N ALA A 47 -14.52 19.40 11.81
CA ALA A 47 -15.71 20.13 11.36
C ALA A 47 -16.21 21.18 12.38
N LYS A 48 -16.01 20.93 13.68
CA LYS A 48 -16.40 21.88 14.74
C LYS A 48 -15.38 23.00 14.93
N SER A 49 -14.11 22.66 15.08
CA SER A 49 -13.06 23.61 15.52
C SER A 49 -11.62 23.22 15.17
N GLY A 50 -11.42 22.33 14.20
CA GLY A 50 -10.06 21.88 13.82
C GLY A 50 -9.51 22.59 12.58
N PRO A 51 -8.26 22.27 12.20
CA PRO A 51 -7.63 22.89 11.05
C PRO A 51 -8.35 22.52 9.74
N TYR A 52 -8.24 23.40 8.76
CA TYR A 52 -8.86 23.29 7.43
C TYR A 52 -10.39 23.31 7.47
N LYS A 53 -10.98 23.81 8.56
CA LYS A 53 -12.41 24.07 8.63
C LYS A 53 -12.74 25.27 7.76
N SER A 54 -12.10 26.40 8.07
CA SER A 54 -12.34 27.69 7.44
C SER A 54 -11.13 28.16 6.66
N PHE A 55 -11.35 29.00 5.65
CA PHE A 55 -10.25 29.47 4.81
C PHE A 55 -9.19 30.22 5.65
N GLY A 56 -7.93 29.84 5.48
CA GLY A 56 -6.81 30.46 6.18
C GLY A 56 -6.64 30.09 7.66
N ASP A 57 -7.44 29.15 8.19
CA ASP A 57 -7.47 28.83 9.62
C ASP A 57 -6.24 28.06 10.13
N ALA A 58 -5.66 27.20 9.30
CA ALA A 58 -4.49 26.40 9.64
C ALA A 58 -3.20 27.18 9.35
N GLN A 59 -3.17 27.89 8.21
CA GLN A 59 -2.09 28.76 7.77
C GLN A 59 -2.68 29.81 6.80
N ALA A 60 -1.97 30.91 6.55
CA ALA A 60 -2.39 31.88 5.53
C ALA A 60 -2.70 31.17 4.20
N ASN A 61 -3.89 31.45 3.66
CA ASN A 61 -4.46 30.84 2.46
C ASN A 61 -4.70 29.31 2.47
N SER A 62 -4.60 28.63 3.62
CA SER A 62 -4.96 27.21 3.72
C SER A 62 -6.42 26.97 3.30
N PRO A 63 -6.75 25.78 2.77
CA PRO A 63 -8.12 25.52 2.32
C PRO A 63 -9.12 25.51 3.49
N GLY A 64 -10.27 26.14 3.28
CA GLY A 64 -11.46 25.96 4.13
C GLY A 64 -12.30 24.80 3.62
N ASP A 65 -11.80 23.58 3.82
CA ASP A 65 -12.43 22.35 3.32
C ASP A 65 -13.84 22.18 3.88
N TRP A 66 -14.03 22.37 5.19
CA TRP A 66 -15.34 22.18 5.82
C TRP A 66 -16.40 23.18 5.35
N ASP A 67 -16.08 24.47 5.34
CA ASP A 67 -17.04 25.49 4.90
C ASP A 67 -17.42 25.28 3.41
N ARG A 68 -16.47 24.83 2.58
CA ARG A 68 -16.75 24.43 1.19
C ARG A 68 -17.67 23.21 1.11
N ILE A 69 -17.41 22.17 1.90
CA ILE A 69 -18.24 20.95 1.96
C ILE A 69 -19.67 21.31 2.37
N MET A 70 -19.85 22.14 3.40
CA MET A 70 -21.17 22.62 3.83
C MET A 70 -21.89 23.39 2.71
N ALA A 71 -21.20 24.31 2.05
CA ALA A 71 -21.78 25.09 0.95
C ALA A 71 -22.23 24.17 -0.21
N ASN A 72 -21.42 23.18 -0.56
CA ASN A 72 -21.73 22.20 -1.60
C ASN A 72 -22.93 21.32 -1.21
N ALA A 73 -22.97 20.84 0.03
CA ALA A 73 -24.06 20.02 0.54
C ALA A 73 -25.40 20.78 0.56
N ASN A 74 -25.40 22.04 0.98
CA ASN A 74 -26.61 22.87 0.95
C ASN A 74 -27.07 23.14 -0.49
N LYS A 75 -26.13 23.43 -1.40
CA LYS A 75 -26.41 23.57 -2.83
C LYS A 75 -27.00 22.29 -3.41
N PHE A 76 -26.48 21.12 -3.03
CA PHE A 76 -27.03 19.83 -3.44
C PHE A 76 -28.48 19.68 -3.02
N VAL A 77 -28.81 19.87 -1.74
CA VAL A 77 -30.18 19.69 -1.24
C VAL A 77 -31.15 20.67 -1.91
N SER A 78 -30.71 21.87 -2.27
CA SER A 78 -31.55 22.84 -2.99
C SER A 78 -31.90 22.43 -4.43
N ASN A 79 -31.02 21.64 -5.09
CA ASN A 79 -31.26 21.13 -6.44
C ASN A 79 -30.48 19.81 -6.67
N PRO A 80 -30.98 18.67 -6.16
CA PRO A 80 -30.22 17.40 -6.18
C PRO A 80 -29.87 16.93 -7.59
N SER A 81 -30.70 17.24 -8.58
CA SER A 81 -30.52 16.81 -9.97
C SER A 81 -29.58 17.71 -10.79
N ALA A 82 -29.06 18.81 -10.21
CA ALA A 82 -28.21 19.77 -10.91
C ALA A 82 -26.96 19.14 -11.55
N GLU A 83 -26.39 18.12 -10.90
CA GLU A 83 -25.21 17.40 -11.40
C GLU A 83 -25.55 16.04 -11.99
N ARG A 84 -26.82 15.71 -12.18
CA ARG A 84 -27.21 14.41 -12.75
C ARG A 84 -26.70 14.32 -14.18
N TRP A 85 -25.94 13.27 -14.45
CA TRP A 85 -25.46 13.00 -15.79
C TRP A 85 -26.47 12.15 -16.56
N LYS A 86 -26.89 12.65 -17.72
CA LYS A 86 -27.85 11.98 -18.61
C LYS A 86 -27.24 10.83 -19.42
N GLY A 87 -25.99 10.45 -19.15
CA GLY A 87 -25.31 9.37 -19.85
C GLY A 87 -24.91 9.73 -21.28
N VAL A 88 -24.57 8.70 -22.05
CA VAL A 88 -24.16 8.84 -23.45
C VAL A 88 -25.39 8.66 -24.36
N PRO A 89 -25.86 9.70 -25.08
CA PRO A 89 -27.11 9.68 -25.84
C PRO A 89 -26.96 8.97 -27.20
N THR A 90 -26.50 7.72 -27.17
CA THR A 90 -26.38 6.88 -28.37
C THR A 90 -26.99 5.50 -28.13
N SER A 91 -27.57 4.93 -29.18
CA SER A 91 -28.03 3.54 -29.25
C SER A 91 -26.94 2.59 -29.77
N THR A 92 -25.84 3.14 -30.27
CA THR A 92 -24.67 2.43 -30.78
C THR A 92 -23.49 2.59 -29.84
N CYS A 93 -22.35 2.02 -30.22
CA CYS A 93 -21.12 2.04 -29.45
C CYS A 93 -20.67 3.49 -29.13
N ILE A 94 -20.29 3.75 -27.87
CA ILE A 94 -19.76 5.04 -27.42
C ILE A 94 -18.60 5.49 -28.32
N GLN A 95 -18.49 6.80 -28.54
CA GLN A 95 -17.45 7.40 -29.36
C GLN A 95 -16.42 8.13 -28.49
N VAL A 96 -15.15 8.03 -28.88
CA VAL A 96 -14.04 8.78 -28.26
C VAL A 96 -14.07 10.24 -28.70
N SER A 97 -13.54 11.14 -27.88
CA SER A 97 -13.37 12.57 -28.19
C SER A 97 -14.66 13.35 -28.49
N VAL A 98 -15.83 12.77 -28.19
CA VAL A 98 -17.10 13.51 -28.13
C VAL A 98 -17.33 13.95 -26.68
N ASN A 99 -17.82 15.18 -26.48
CA ASN A 99 -18.02 15.75 -25.15
C ASN A 99 -19.26 15.16 -24.44
N TYR A 100 -19.13 13.92 -23.98
CA TYR A 100 -20.12 13.25 -23.13
C TYR A 100 -19.78 13.32 -21.63
N ALA A 101 -18.69 13.99 -21.26
CA ALA A 101 -18.06 13.84 -19.95
C ALA A 101 -18.91 14.39 -18.79
N PRO A 102 -19.13 13.62 -17.70
CA PRO A 102 -19.71 14.12 -16.45
C PRO A 102 -18.67 14.91 -15.63
N ALA A 103 -18.17 16.01 -16.21
CA ALA A 103 -16.97 16.75 -15.80
C ALA A 103 -16.74 16.88 -14.27
N THR A 104 -17.32 17.89 -13.62
CA THR A 104 -17.18 18.13 -12.16
C THR A 104 -18.32 17.50 -11.36
N ASN A 105 -19.20 16.78 -12.03
CA ASN A 105 -20.44 16.23 -11.48
C ASN A 105 -20.19 15.27 -10.32
N GLY A 106 -21.15 15.18 -9.40
CA GLY A 106 -21.12 14.29 -8.24
C GLY A 106 -20.40 14.88 -7.03
N LYS A 107 -19.80 16.07 -7.15
CA LYS A 107 -19.14 16.76 -6.04
C LYS A 107 -20.15 17.20 -4.98
N LEU A 108 -21.26 17.81 -5.39
CA LEU A 108 -22.28 18.30 -4.47
C LEU A 108 -22.93 17.12 -3.74
N LEU A 109 -23.24 16.06 -4.48
CA LEU A 109 -23.81 14.81 -3.97
C LEU A 109 -22.87 14.15 -2.93
N ARG A 110 -21.58 14.03 -3.24
CA ARG A 110 -20.57 13.47 -2.32
C ARG A 110 -20.43 14.29 -1.04
N ASP A 111 -20.37 15.61 -1.16
CA ASP A 111 -20.21 16.49 0.00
C ASP A 111 -21.45 16.46 0.90
N ALA A 112 -22.66 16.35 0.32
CA ALA A 112 -23.89 16.10 1.08
C ALA A 112 -23.86 14.75 1.81
N ALA A 113 -23.40 13.69 1.14
CA ALA A 113 -23.27 12.37 1.73
C ALA A 113 -22.26 12.36 2.90
N PHE A 114 -21.13 13.05 2.74
CA PHE A 114 -20.13 13.22 3.78
C PHE A 114 -20.67 14.03 4.96
N LEU A 115 -21.45 15.08 4.69
CA LEU A 115 -22.11 15.87 5.73
C LEU A 115 -23.09 15.02 6.55
N TYR A 116 -23.84 14.12 5.93
CA TYR A 116 -24.65 13.12 6.65
C TYR A 116 -23.78 12.25 7.55
N LEU A 117 -22.67 11.69 7.05
CA LEU A 117 -21.79 10.82 7.83
C LEU A 117 -21.30 11.50 9.13
N LEU A 118 -20.97 12.79 9.06
CA LEU A 118 -20.45 13.52 10.22
C LEU A 118 -21.55 14.03 11.16
N THR A 119 -22.73 14.38 10.64
CA THR A 119 -23.79 15.07 11.41
C THR A 119 -24.96 14.19 11.81
N GLY A 120 -25.16 13.06 11.13
CA GLY A 120 -26.37 12.23 11.24
C GLY A 120 -27.62 12.88 10.64
N ASN A 121 -27.52 14.04 9.99
CA ASN A 121 -28.69 14.74 9.44
C ASN A 121 -29.27 13.98 8.23
N THR A 122 -30.43 13.38 8.46
CA THR A 122 -31.11 12.49 7.50
C THR A 122 -31.63 13.22 6.25
N ASN A 123 -31.78 14.55 6.27
CA ASN A 123 -32.18 15.31 5.08
C ASN A 123 -31.14 15.17 3.96
N PHE A 124 -29.86 15.24 4.29
CA PHE A 124 -28.79 15.00 3.32
C PHE A 124 -28.79 13.55 2.84
N LYS A 125 -28.95 12.59 3.75
CA LYS A 125 -29.02 11.16 3.42
C LYS A 125 -30.12 10.85 2.41
N GLU A 126 -31.33 11.33 2.66
CA GLU A 126 -32.48 11.06 1.79
C GLU A 126 -32.38 11.76 0.44
N ALA A 127 -31.83 12.98 0.39
CA ALA A 127 -31.54 13.66 -0.88
C ALA A 127 -30.51 12.88 -1.72
N VAL A 128 -29.42 12.43 -1.08
CA VAL A 128 -28.36 11.64 -1.76
C VAL A 128 -28.92 10.30 -2.22
N ARG A 129 -29.68 9.59 -1.38
CA ARG A 129 -30.33 8.32 -1.72
C ARG A 129 -31.21 8.47 -2.96
N LYS A 130 -32.13 9.44 -2.95
CA LYS A 130 -33.05 9.67 -4.08
C LYS A 130 -32.30 9.99 -5.36
N GLU A 131 -31.27 10.84 -5.28
CA GLU A 131 -30.50 11.23 -6.45
C GLU A 131 -29.63 10.08 -6.99
N LEU A 132 -29.00 9.28 -6.13
CA LEU A 132 -28.26 8.08 -6.56
C LEU A 132 -29.20 7.10 -7.29
N LEU A 133 -30.37 6.82 -6.73
CA LEU A 133 -31.37 5.96 -7.36
C LEU A 133 -31.88 6.52 -8.70
N ALA A 134 -32.03 7.85 -8.80
CA ALA A 134 -32.39 8.50 -10.06
C ALA A 134 -31.27 8.42 -11.08
N GLN A 135 -30.01 8.60 -10.67
CA GLN A 135 -28.84 8.53 -11.53
C GLN A 135 -28.62 7.13 -12.11
N ILE A 136 -28.75 6.07 -11.30
CA ILE A 136 -28.65 4.69 -11.81
C ILE A 136 -29.84 4.31 -12.70
N GLY A 137 -30.93 5.07 -12.64
CA GLY A 137 -32.10 4.93 -13.51
C GLY A 137 -31.95 5.63 -14.87
N GLU A 138 -30.90 6.41 -15.11
CA GLU A 138 -30.67 7.08 -16.39
C GLU A 138 -30.30 6.03 -17.48
N PRO A 139 -31.14 5.80 -18.50
CA PRO A 139 -30.96 4.68 -19.44
C PRO A 139 -29.67 4.74 -20.24
N ASN A 140 -29.16 5.95 -20.50
CA ASN A 140 -27.93 6.22 -21.23
C ASN A 140 -26.68 6.09 -20.35
N ALA A 141 -26.85 5.96 -19.03
CA ALA A 141 -25.80 5.65 -18.06
C ALA A 141 -25.90 4.19 -17.57
N ASP A 142 -26.74 3.35 -18.20
CA ASP A 142 -26.82 1.92 -17.89
C ASP A 142 -25.63 1.17 -18.53
N PHE A 143 -24.63 0.87 -17.71
CA PHE A 143 -23.40 0.16 -18.09
C PHE A 143 -23.61 -1.31 -18.48
N SER A 144 -24.81 -1.88 -18.26
CA SER A 144 -25.13 -3.24 -18.71
C SER A 144 -25.40 -3.33 -20.22
N VAL A 145 -25.71 -2.21 -20.87
CA VAL A 145 -26.04 -2.14 -22.29
C VAL A 145 -24.78 -2.24 -23.15
N LYS A 146 -24.33 -3.47 -23.46
CA LYS A 146 -23.10 -3.74 -24.22
C LYS A 146 -23.03 -3.09 -25.61
N LYS A 147 -24.18 -2.87 -26.27
CA LYS A 147 -24.22 -2.17 -27.56
C LYS A 147 -23.76 -0.71 -27.45
N ARG A 148 -23.99 -0.08 -26.29
CA ARG A 148 -23.52 1.27 -25.97
C ARG A 148 -22.12 1.24 -25.37
N TRP A 149 -21.94 0.37 -24.39
CA TRP A 149 -20.69 0.18 -23.65
C TRP A 149 -19.90 -0.98 -24.23
N CYS A 150 -19.48 -0.79 -25.47
CA CYS A 150 -18.63 -1.69 -26.24
C CYS A 150 -17.19 -1.71 -25.70
N ASP A 151 -16.60 -2.90 -25.63
CA ASP A 151 -15.24 -3.10 -25.09
C ASP A 151 -14.17 -2.57 -26.06
N GLY A 152 -13.03 -2.12 -25.51
CA GLY A 152 -11.85 -1.73 -26.26
C GLY A 152 -11.87 -0.29 -26.82
N ILE A 153 -12.95 0.47 -26.60
CA ILE A 153 -13.06 1.84 -27.10
C ILE A 153 -12.50 2.87 -26.11
N LEU A 154 -12.89 2.78 -24.84
CA LEU A 154 -12.58 3.77 -23.81
C LEU A 154 -11.31 3.42 -23.03
N HIS A 155 -10.21 3.15 -23.74
CA HIS A 155 -8.94 2.72 -23.14
C HIS A 155 -8.17 3.87 -22.47
N ASP A 156 -7.82 4.94 -23.19
CA ASP A 156 -6.98 6.07 -22.72
C ASP A 156 -7.49 7.45 -23.23
N LEU A 157 -8.73 7.47 -23.68
CA LEU A 157 -9.33 8.59 -24.39
C LEU A 157 -10.56 9.10 -23.65
N PRO A 158 -10.84 10.42 -23.70
CA PRO A 158 -12.08 10.95 -23.16
C PRO A 158 -13.29 10.32 -23.88
N PRO A 159 -14.41 10.09 -23.17
CA PRO A 159 -14.72 10.55 -21.81
C PRO A 159 -14.33 9.56 -20.68
N SER A 160 -13.43 8.58 -20.93
CA SER A 160 -13.17 7.47 -19.99
C SER A 160 -12.83 7.93 -18.58
N TYR A 161 -11.78 8.74 -18.41
CA TYR A 161 -11.30 9.16 -17.10
C TYR A 161 -12.31 10.07 -16.40
N GLU A 162 -12.97 10.99 -17.12
CA GLU A 162 -14.00 11.85 -16.52
C GLU A 162 -15.19 11.04 -15.98
N ILE A 163 -15.61 9.99 -16.69
CA ILE A 163 -16.64 9.07 -16.20
C ILE A 163 -16.17 8.35 -14.94
N ASN A 164 -14.91 7.90 -14.89
CA ASN A 164 -14.41 7.14 -13.73
C ASN A 164 -14.18 8.01 -12.50
N ASP A 165 -13.76 9.27 -12.68
CA ASP A 165 -13.63 10.21 -11.57
C ASP A 165 -15.02 10.57 -11.00
N TRP A 166 -16.01 10.76 -11.88
CA TRP A 166 -17.42 10.91 -11.47
C TRP A 166 -17.96 9.68 -10.74
N LEU A 167 -17.76 8.48 -11.28
CA LEU A 167 -18.14 7.22 -10.64
C LEU A 167 -17.49 7.06 -9.27
N THR A 168 -16.22 7.46 -9.14
CA THR A 168 -15.50 7.42 -7.85
C THR A 168 -16.12 8.37 -6.82
N ARG A 169 -16.50 9.59 -7.23
CA ARG A 169 -17.23 10.53 -6.35
C ARG A 169 -18.57 9.94 -5.89
N LEU A 170 -19.33 9.32 -6.80
CA LEU A 170 -20.58 8.64 -6.45
C LEU A 170 -20.36 7.42 -5.55
N LEU A 171 -19.28 6.67 -5.75
CA LEU A 171 -18.93 5.52 -4.92
C LEU A 171 -18.61 5.95 -3.48
N PHE A 172 -17.87 7.03 -3.28
CA PHE A 172 -17.66 7.59 -1.95
C PHE A 172 -18.97 8.08 -1.33
N ALA A 173 -19.82 8.76 -2.10
CA ALA A 173 -21.12 9.20 -1.61
C ALA A 173 -21.99 8.04 -1.15
N TYR A 174 -22.05 6.97 -1.95
CA TYR A 174 -22.75 5.74 -1.59
C TYR A 174 -22.20 5.15 -0.29
N ALA A 175 -20.87 5.01 -0.17
CA ALA A 175 -20.22 4.50 1.04
C ALA A 175 -20.52 5.32 2.29
N TYR A 176 -20.68 6.65 2.18
CA TYR A 176 -21.00 7.53 3.31
C TYR A 176 -22.44 7.38 3.82
N ILE A 177 -23.39 6.99 2.97
CA ILE A 177 -24.81 6.80 3.36
C ILE A 177 -25.22 5.33 3.54
N GLU A 178 -24.35 4.40 3.18
CA GLU A 178 -24.64 2.97 3.03
C GLU A 178 -25.32 2.33 4.25
N SER A 179 -24.91 2.69 5.45
CA SER A 179 -25.49 2.14 6.70
C SER A 179 -26.98 2.48 6.87
N GLY A 180 -27.47 3.53 6.21
CA GLY A 180 -28.86 3.99 6.28
C GLY A 180 -29.72 3.65 5.06
N LEU A 181 -29.26 2.73 4.20
CA LEU A 181 -29.97 2.27 3.00
C LEU A 181 -30.60 0.88 3.18
N SER A 182 -31.73 0.65 2.50
CA SER A 182 -32.38 -0.67 2.46
C SER A 182 -31.56 -1.67 1.63
N SER A 183 -31.80 -2.97 1.84
CA SER A 183 -31.16 -4.03 1.03
C SER A 183 -31.53 -3.93 -0.45
N GLU A 184 -32.74 -3.46 -0.77
CA GLU A 184 -33.19 -3.25 -2.16
C GLU A 184 -32.42 -2.11 -2.84
N ASP A 185 -32.27 -0.96 -2.16
CA ASP A 185 -31.51 0.16 -2.69
C ASP A 185 -30.06 -0.25 -2.94
N LYS A 186 -29.45 -0.93 -1.96
CA LYS A 186 -28.08 -1.45 -2.07
C LYS A 186 -27.94 -2.38 -3.27
N SER A 187 -28.82 -3.36 -3.42
CA SER A 187 -28.79 -4.29 -4.55
C SER A 187 -28.82 -3.60 -5.91
N ARG A 188 -29.68 -2.57 -6.06
CA ARG A 188 -29.78 -1.78 -7.30
C ARG A 188 -28.53 -0.96 -7.57
N ILE A 189 -28.03 -0.25 -6.56
CA ILE A 189 -26.82 0.57 -6.65
C ILE A 189 -25.60 -0.31 -6.94
N ASP A 190 -25.48 -1.44 -6.24
CA ASP A 190 -24.35 -2.37 -6.37
C ASP A 190 -24.29 -2.97 -7.76
N LYS A 191 -25.43 -3.40 -8.31
CA LYS A 191 -25.51 -3.93 -9.68
C LYS A 191 -25.01 -2.91 -10.71
N TRP A 192 -25.35 -1.64 -10.55
CA TRP A 192 -24.95 -0.58 -11.47
C TRP A 192 -23.44 -0.31 -11.42
N PHE A 193 -22.87 -0.17 -10.21
CA PHE A 193 -21.42 -0.01 -10.05
C PHE A 193 -20.64 -1.23 -10.51
N TYR A 194 -21.15 -2.44 -10.27
CA TYR A 194 -20.51 -3.69 -10.74
C TYR A 194 -20.41 -3.74 -12.26
N ASN A 195 -21.48 -3.40 -12.98
CA ASN A 195 -21.46 -3.36 -14.44
C ASN A 195 -20.47 -2.31 -14.97
N ALA A 196 -20.43 -1.13 -14.34
CA ALA A 196 -19.47 -0.08 -14.68
C ALA A 196 -18.02 -0.53 -14.44
N ALA A 197 -17.74 -1.13 -13.29
CA ALA A 197 -16.40 -1.60 -12.91
C ALA A 197 -15.88 -2.68 -13.86
N LEU A 198 -16.71 -3.67 -14.19
CA LEU A 198 -16.35 -4.69 -15.18
C LEU A 198 -16.10 -4.10 -16.56
N TYR A 199 -16.90 -3.13 -16.99
CA TYR A 199 -16.71 -2.47 -18.28
C TYR A 199 -15.34 -1.77 -18.36
N PHE A 200 -15.01 -0.93 -17.37
CA PHE A 200 -13.72 -0.23 -17.38
C PHE A 200 -12.53 -1.15 -17.17
N GLN A 201 -12.66 -2.21 -16.36
CA GLN A 201 -11.65 -3.25 -16.26
C GLN A 201 -11.34 -3.83 -17.64
N ARG A 202 -12.35 -4.27 -18.40
CA ARG A 202 -12.14 -4.87 -19.72
C ARG A 202 -11.46 -3.92 -20.70
N ASN A 203 -11.78 -2.62 -20.66
CA ASN A 203 -11.12 -1.62 -21.51
C ASN A 203 -9.63 -1.46 -21.18
N VAL A 204 -9.31 -1.37 -19.89
CA VAL A 204 -7.91 -1.26 -19.44
C VAL A 204 -7.13 -2.53 -19.73
N ASP A 205 -7.69 -3.69 -19.39
CA ASP A 205 -7.02 -4.97 -19.53
C ASP A 205 -6.84 -5.36 -21.00
N ALA A 206 -7.82 -5.09 -21.88
CA ALA A 206 -7.69 -5.36 -23.32
C ALA A 206 -6.54 -4.59 -23.96
N ASP A 207 -6.27 -3.36 -23.50
CA ASP A 207 -5.23 -2.53 -24.07
C ASP A 207 -3.84 -2.88 -23.52
N LEU A 208 -3.72 -3.03 -22.19
CA LEU A 208 -2.47 -3.43 -21.55
C LEU A 208 -2.04 -4.86 -21.94
N SER A 209 -2.98 -5.77 -22.21
CA SER A 209 -2.64 -7.13 -22.63
C SER A 209 -1.97 -7.20 -24.00
N LYS A 210 -2.09 -6.15 -24.83
CA LYS A 210 -1.32 -6.06 -26.09
C LYS A 210 0.17 -5.85 -25.83
N MET A 211 0.55 -5.33 -24.66
CA MET A 211 1.93 -4.97 -24.35
C MET A 211 2.77 -6.11 -23.82
N TYR A 212 2.15 -7.20 -23.38
CA TYR A 212 2.84 -8.27 -22.69
C TYR A 212 2.41 -9.63 -23.25
N MET A 213 3.30 -10.62 -23.17
CA MET A 213 3.00 -11.98 -23.61
C MET A 213 1.92 -12.64 -22.73
N ASN A 214 2.03 -12.55 -21.39
CA ASN A 214 1.03 -13.07 -20.46
C ASN A 214 1.05 -12.34 -19.10
N ARG A 215 0.62 -11.07 -19.10
CA ARG A 215 0.56 -10.27 -17.85
C ARG A 215 -0.32 -10.90 -16.77
N ASN A 216 -1.38 -11.62 -17.16
CA ASN A 216 -2.31 -12.25 -16.22
C ASN A 216 -1.65 -13.39 -15.43
N GLY A 217 -0.77 -14.15 -16.08
CA GLY A 217 0.06 -15.20 -15.47
C GLY A 217 1.33 -14.69 -14.76
N GLY A 218 1.58 -13.38 -14.72
CA GLY A 218 2.78 -12.81 -14.12
C GLY A 218 4.01 -12.83 -15.04
N ASP A 219 3.81 -13.04 -16.34
CA ASP A 219 4.84 -12.88 -17.36
C ASP A 219 4.71 -11.50 -18.03
N TRP A 220 5.60 -10.59 -17.63
CA TRP A 220 5.69 -9.25 -18.18
C TRP A 220 6.71 -9.12 -19.33
N THR A 221 7.02 -10.22 -20.02
CA THR A 221 7.82 -10.16 -21.25
C THR A 221 7.10 -9.27 -22.27
N PRO A 222 7.75 -8.20 -22.80
CA PRO A 222 7.14 -7.34 -23.81
C PRO A 222 6.76 -8.14 -25.05
N SER A 223 5.56 -7.90 -25.58
CA SER A 223 5.09 -8.55 -26.82
C SER A 223 5.81 -7.97 -28.05
N ASN A 224 5.69 -8.67 -29.19
CA ASN A 224 6.13 -8.13 -30.48
C ASN A 224 5.46 -6.77 -30.81
N TYR A 225 4.21 -6.59 -30.39
CA TYR A 225 3.51 -5.31 -30.51
C TYR A 225 4.17 -4.23 -29.66
N ALA A 226 4.50 -4.51 -28.39
CA ALA A 226 5.20 -3.56 -27.53
C ALA A 226 6.56 -3.16 -28.11
N VAL A 227 7.32 -4.11 -28.65
CA VAL A 227 8.60 -3.83 -29.31
C VAL A 227 8.41 -2.94 -30.55
N SER A 228 7.42 -3.26 -31.40
CA SER A 228 7.20 -2.51 -32.65
C SER A 228 6.75 -1.06 -32.41
N VAL A 229 5.87 -0.83 -31.44
CA VAL A 229 5.41 0.53 -31.10
C VAL A 229 6.42 1.32 -30.27
N ASN A 230 7.46 0.66 -29.72
CA ASN A 230 8.48 1.35 -28.94
C ASN A 230 9.50 2.13 -29.78
N GLY A 231 9.60 1.84 -31.09
CA GLY A 231 10.47 2.59 -32.01
C GLY A 231 10.16 4.10 -32.08
N SER A 232 8.95 4.53 -31.70
CA SER A 232 8.58 5.95 -31.60
C SER A 232 8.88 6.50 -30.19
N LEU A 233 10.16 6.68 -29.85
CA LEU A 233 10.56 7.08 -28.52
C LEU A 233 9.86 8.41 -28.10
N GLY A 234 9.08 8.36 -27.01
CA GLY A 234 8.43 9.52 -26.37
C GLY A 234 9.45 10.59 -25.95
N ARG A 235 8.99 11.74 -25.48
CA ARG A 235 9.90 12.83 -25.12
C ARG A 235 10.76 12.45 -23.91
N THR A 236 11.87 13.17 -23.72
CA THR A 236 12.65 13.03 -22.50
C THR A 236 11.83 13.56 -21.32
N THR A 237 11.94 12.93 -20.15
CA THR A 237 11.21 13.32 -18.94
C THR A 237 11.52 14.74 -18.49
N HIS A 238 12.75 15.18 -18.71
CA HIS A 238 13.28 16.51 -18.48
C HIS A 238 14.56 16.65 -19.32
N TYR A 239 15.17 17.83 -19.32
CA TYR A 239 16.47 18.05 -19.98
C TYR A 239 17.51 17.08 -19.41
N ASN A 240 18.24 16.37 -20.29
CA ASN A 240 19.17 15.27 -19.95
C ASN A 240 18.55 14.13 -19.12
N GLY A 241 17.23 14.04 -19.06
CA GLY A 241 16.51 12.97 -18.37
C GLY A 241 16.30 11.73 -19.24
N TYR A 242 15.49 10.82 -18.72
CA TYR A 242 15.19 9.55 -19.38
C TYR A 242 14.34 9.74 -20.63
N LYS A 243 14.63 8.95 -21.67
CA LYS A 243 13.77 8.86 -22.85
C LYS A 243 12.56 7.99 -22.55
N THR A 244 11.35 8.53 -22.78
CA THR A 244 10.11 7.79 -22.48
C THR A 244 9.80 6.74 -23.54
N SER A 245 9.50 5.52 -23.11
CA SER A 245 9.06 4.43 -23.99
C SER A 245 7.56 4.52 -24.28
N SER A 246 7.08 3.90 -25.36
CA SER A 246 5.63 3.80 -25.61
C SER A 246 4.94 3.01 -24.49
N LEU A 247 5.58 1.94 -24.00
CA LEU A 247 5.09 1.14 -22.87
C LEU A 247 4.88 1.98 -21.60
N SER A 248 5.88 2.80 -21.25
CA SER A 248 5.85 3.63 -20.05
C SER A 248 4.69 4.63 -20.06
N ARG A 249 4.24 5.06 -21.26
CA ARG A 249 3.12 6.00 -21.41
C ARG A 249 1.76 5.37 -21.16
N TYR A 250 1.64 4.04 -21.10
CA TYR A 250 0.38 3.38 -20.74
C TYR A 250 0.07 3.50 -19.24
N TYR A 251 1.07 3.82 -18.42
CA TYR A 251 0.93 4.12 -17.00
C TYR A 251 0.78 5.63 -16.82
N ASN A 252 -0.45 6.12 -16.94
CA ASN A 252 -0.77 7.54 -16.97
C ASN A 252 -2.08 7.87 -16.23
N ASN A 253 -2.31 9.18 -16.06
CA ASN A 253 -3.37 9.72 -15.22
C ASN A 253 -4.80 9.33 -15.64
N ARG A 254 -5.01 9.01 -16.92
CA ARG A 254 -6.34 8.70 -17.46
C ARG A 254 -6.70 7.25 -17.21
N ARG A 255 -5.72 6.37 -17.44
CA ARG A 255 -5.87 4.94 -17.18
C ARG A 255 -5.88 4.67 -15.67
N SER A 256 -5.07 5.37 -14.89
CA SER A 256 -5.09 5.25 -13.43
C SER A 256 -6.42 5.68 -12.80
N SER A 257 -7.16 6.65 -13.37
CA SER A 257 -8.53 6.97 -12.93
C SER A 257 -9.48 5.79 -13.09
N GLN A 258 -9.42 5.08 -14.23
CA GLN A 258 -10.22 3.88 -14.46
C GLN A 258 -9.87 2.76 -13.48
N VAL A 259 -8.57 2.50 -13.34
CA VAL A 259 -8.04 1.48 -12.43
C VAL A 259 -8.44 1.78 -11.00
N TYR A 260 -8.32 3.04 -10.57
CA TYR A 260 -8.71 3.44 -9.23
C TYR A 260 -10.18 3.12 -8.96
N PHE A 261 -11.10 3.57 -9.81
CA PHE A 261 -12.52 3.32 -9.65
C PHE A 261 -12.85 1.83 -9.52
N PHE A 262 -12.46 1.01 -10.51
CA PHE A 262 -12.87 -0.39 -10.51
C PHE A 262 -12.18 -1.18 -9.39
N THR A 263 -10.97 -0.77 -8.97
CA THR A 263 -10.25 -1.41 -7.86
C THR A 263 -10.93 -1.11 -6.53
N LEU A 264 -11.37 0.13 -6.29
CA LEU A 264 -12.15 0.47 -5.10
C LEU A 264 -13.44 -0.35 -5.02
N TRP A 265 -14.14 -0.48 -6.15
CA TRP A 265 -15.32 -1.34 -6.23
C TRP A 265 -15.00 -2.81 -5.90
N GLY A 266 -13.90 -3.32 -6.47
CA GLY A 266 -13.41 -4.67 -6.21
C GLY A 266 -13.04 -4.92 -4.75
N ILE A 267 -12.39 -3.96 -4.09
CA ILE A 267 -12.07 -4.05 -2.66
C ILE A 267 -13.36 -4.02 -1.82
N LYS A 268 -14.27 -3.08 -2.10
CA LYS A 268 -15.53 -2.94 -1.35
C LYS A 268 -16.39 -4.20 -1.38
N ASN A 269 -16.45 -4.89 -2.51
CA ASN A 269 -17.32 -6.06 -2.72
C ASN A 269 -16.54 -7.38 -2.85
N ASN A 270 -15.25 -7.37 -2.53
CA ASN A 270 -14.34 -8.51 -2.63
C ASN A 270 -14.36 -9.24 -4.00
N VAL A 271 -14.39 -8.49 -5.10
CA VAL A 271 -14.35 -9.03 -6.47
C VAL A 271 -12.89 -9.25 -6.88
N SER A 272 -12.46 -10.51 -6.90
CA SER A 272 -11.06 -10.89 -7.12
C SER A 272 -10.50 -10.38 -8.45
N SER A 273 -11.24 -10.50 -9.56
CA SER A 273 -10.76 -10.06 -10.88
C SER A 273 -10.38 -8.57 -10.90
N LEU A 274 -11.22 -7.72 -10.30
CA LEU A 274 -10.99 -6.28 -10.18
C LEU A 274 -9.80 -5.95 -9.27
N LYS A 275 -9.70 -6.63 -8.12
CA LYS A 275 -8.57 -6.49 -7.18
C LYS A 275 -7.26 -6.86 -7.85
N GLU A 276 -7.21 -8.03 -8.50
CA GLU A 276 -5.99 -8.50 -9.16
C GLU A 276 -5.57 -7.61 -10.33
N SER A 277 -6.54 -7.10 -11.12
CA SER A 277 -6.24 -6.12 -12.18
C SER A 277 -5.64 -4.83 -11.59
N GLY A 278 -6.24 -4.28 -10.52
CA GLY A 278 -5.74 -3.10 -9.82
C GLY A 278 -4.35 -3.26 -9.23
N LYS A 279 -4.13 -4.34 -8.49
CA LYS A 279 -2.85 -4.68 -7.87
C LYS A 279 -1.75 -4.84 -8.93
N ARG A 280 -2.06 -5.54 -10.02
CA ARG A 280 -1.15 -5.74 -11.15
C ARG A 280 -0.78 -4.41 -11.80
N TYR A 281 -1.74 -3.52 -12.03
CA TYR A 281 -1.49 -2.20 -12.60
C TYR A 281 -0.52 -1.37 -11.74
N VAL A 282 -0.66 -1.38 -10.40
CA VAL A 282 0.26 -0.65 -9.52
C VAL A 282 1.68 -1.19 -9.61
N LYS A 283 1.85 -2.52 -9.56
CA LYS A 283 3.17 -3.17 -9.73
C LYS A 283 3.77 -2.85 -11.09
N GLU A 284 2.97 -2.94 -12.15
CA GLU A 284 3.40 -2.61 -13.51
C GLU A 284 3.79 -1.13 -13.65
N ALA A 285 3.08 -0.19 -13.01
CA ALA A 285 3.45 1.23 -13.03
C ALA A 285 4.81 1.47 -12.34
N LEU A 286 5.12 0.73 -11.28
CA LEU A 286 6.44 0.75 -10.63
C LEU A 286 7.53 0.10 -11.51
N MET A 287 7.20 -0.98 -12.22
CA MET A 287 8.16 -1.64 -13.11
C MET A 287 8.43 -0.84 -14.39
N PHE A 288 7.39 -0.35 -15.05
CA PHE A 288 7.44 0.11 -16.44
C PHE A 288 7.10 1.60 -16.62
N GLY A 289 6.44 2.22 -15.64
CA GLY A 289 6.16 3.67 -15.62
C GLY A 289 7.18 4.48 -14.81
N THR A 290 8.07 3.83 -14.07
CA THR A 290 8.98 4.48 -13.10
C THR A 290 10.44 4.17 -13.44
N TYR A 291 11.26 5.23 -13.47
CA TYR A 291 12.71 5.14 -13.67
C TYR A 291 13.46 4.91 -12.33
N PRO A 292 14.74 4.46 -12.37
CA PRO A 292 15.50 4.07 -11.18
C PRO A 292 15.58 5.12 -10.07
N ASP A 293 15.49 6.41 -10.42
CA ASP A 293 15.56 7.55 -9.50
C ASP A 293 14.19 8.03 -8.97
N GLY A 294 13.10 7.31 -9.31
CA GLY A 294 11.74 7.70 -8.97
C GLY A 294 11.10 8.72 -9.93
N THR A 295 11.74 9.04 -11.06
CA THR A 295 11.07 9.82 -12.11
C THR A 295 9.94 9.00 -12.69
N PHE A 296 8.73 9.55 -12.72
CA PHE A 296 7.58 8.90 -13.35
C PHE A 296 7.47 9.31 -14.82
N SER A 297 7.02 8.40 -15.68
CA SER A 297 7.03 8.58 -17.14
C SER A 297 6.22 9.80 -17.60
N GLU A 298 5.20 10.22 -16.86
CA GLU A 298 4.39 11.40 -17.19
C GLU A 298 5.13 12.73 -17.07
N PHE A 299 6.31 12.77 -16.46
CA PHE A 299 7.16 13.96 -16.44
C PHE A 299 7.39 14.53 -17.85
N GLN A 300 7.51 13.66 -18.86
CA GLN A 300 7.73 14.04 -20.27
C GLN A 300 6.66 14.95 -20.89
N ARG A 301 5.53 15.14 -20.20
CA ARG A 301 4.41 15.97 -20.68
C ARG A 301 4.65 17.48 -20.54
N TRP A 302 5.80 17.90 -20.01
CA TRP A 302 6.22 19.31 -19.95
C TRP A 302 6.11 20.00 -21.33
N ARG A 303 5.90 21.32 -21.34
CA ARG A 303 5.95 22.13 -22.57
C ARG A 303 6.91 23.30 -22.40
N GLU A 304 7.46 23.79 -23.50
CA GLU A 304 8.40 24.91 -23.50
C GLU A 304 7.78 26.21 -22.95
N ASP A 305 6.45 26.38 -23.07
CA ASP A 305 5.68 27.47 -22.47
C ASP A 305 5.14 27.12 -21.08
N PHE A 306 5.32 25.88 -20.61
CA PHE A 306 4.70 25.41 -19.38
C PHE A 306 5.38 24.11 -18.88
N ALA A 307 6.54 24.27 -18.24
CA ALA A 307 7.39 23.16 -17.82
C ALA A 307 6.71 22.24 -16.76
N ASP A 308 5.94 22.81 -15.83
CA ASP A 308 5.36 22.08 -14.68
C ASP A 308 4.12 21.22 -14.99
N ILE A 309 3.60 21.25 -16.21
CA ILE A 309 2.37 20.50 -16.50
C ILE A 309 2.58 18.98 -16.32
N GLY A 310 3.78 18.48 -16.62
CA GLY A 310 4.13 17.05 -16.49
C GLY A 310 4.21 16.56 -15.05
N ILE A 311 4.75 17.37 -14.13
CA ILE A 311 4.78 17.01 -12.70
C ILE A 311 3.36 16.92 -12.14
N SER A 312 2.43 17.78 -12.59
CA SER A 312 1.03 17.75 -12.14
C SER A 312 0.29 16.48 -12.57
N TYR A 313 0.54 15.99 -13.80
CA TYR A 313 0.02 14.69 -14.24
C TYR A 313 0.65 13.53 -13.49
N SER A 314 1.94 13.63 -13.17
CA SER A 314 2.64 12.62 -12.37
C SER A 314 2.04 12.51 -10.95
N PHE A 315 1.76 13.64 -10.29
CA PHE A 315 1.04 13.65 -9.02
C PHE A 315 -0.34 12.96 -9.11
N LEU A 316 -1.10 13.18 -10.19
CA LEU A 316 -2.41 12.53 -10.37
C LEU A 316 -2.26 11.01 -10.35
N THR A 317 -1.38 10.49 -11.19
CA THR A 317 -1.16 9.03 -11.28
C THR A 317 -0.62 8.48 -9.99
N ILE A 318 0.46 9.05 -9.44
CA ILE A 318 1.12 8.54 -8.24
C ILE A 318 0.16 8.57 -7.04
N SER A 319 -0.64 9.63 -6.87
CA SER A 319 -1.63 9.66 -5.78
C SER A 319 -2.69 8.58 -5.93
N GLN A 320 -3.15 8.27 -7.15
CA GLN A 320 -4.07 7.15 -7.37
C GLN A 320 -3.40 5.79 -7.08
N LEU A 321 -2.14 5.59 -7.47
CA LEU A 321 -1.39 4.36 -7.12
C LEU A 321 -1.25 4.19 -5.60
N VAL A 322 -0.90 5.27 -4.89
CA VAL A 322 -0.79 5.28 -3.43
C VAL A 322 -2.15 5.04 -2.77
N ASN A 323 -3.22 5.65 -3.27
CA ASN A 323 -4.56 5.42 -2.74
C ASN A 323 -5.03 3.97 -2.98
N ILE A 324 -4.73 3.36 -4.13
CA ILE A 324 -5.00 1.94 -4.36
C ILE A 324 -4.29 1.10 -3.29
N ALA A 325 -3.00 1.34 -3.04
CA ALA A 325 -2.25 0.65 -1.99
C ALA A 325 -2.85 0.87 -0.60
N ASP A 326 -3.28 2.09 -0.29
CA ASP A 326 -3.97 2.44 0.95
C ASP A 326 -5.23 1.60 1.16
N TYR A 327 -6.09 1.47 0.14
CA TYR A 327 -7.33 0.69 0.27
C TYR A 327 -7.09 -0.82 0.32
N PHE A 328 -6.05 -1.35 -0.33
CA PHE A 328 -5.61 -2.72 -0.10
C PHE A 328 -5.13 -2.93 1.34
N ALA A 329 -4.29 -2.03 1.86
CA ALA A 329 -3.81 -2.10 3.23
C ALA A 329 -4.95 -1.99 4.24
N ARG A 330 -5.94 -1.12 3.97
CA ARG A 330 -7.16 -1.02 4.78
C ARG A 330 -7.90 -2.33 4.80
N SER A 331 -7.84 -3.15 3.75
CA SER A 331 -8.41 -4.49 3.70
C SER A 331 -7.57 -5.57 4.42
N GLY A 332 -6.34 -5.25 4.84
CA GLY A 332 -5.37 -6.17 5.46
C GLY A 332 -4.25 -6.62 4.53
N ASP A 333 -4.23 -6.12 3.29
CA ASP A 333 -3.27 -6.48 2.26
C ASP A 333 -2.25 -5.36 2.05
N PHE A 334 -1.10 -5.48 2.72
CA PHE A 334 -0.04 -4.47 2.67
C PHE A 334 0.94 -4.65 1.52
N GLU A 335 0.69 -5.60 0.61
CA GLU A 335 1.65 -6.01 -0.42
C GLU A 335 2.13 -4.82 -1.26
N LEU A 336 1.21 -3.95 -1.71
CA LEU A 336 1.56 -2.84 -2.60
C LEU A 336 2.43 -1.78 -1.92
N TYR A 337 2.26 -1.54 -0.62
CA TYR A 337 3.13 -0.62 0.11
C TYR A 337 4.53 -1.19 0.30
N LYS A 338 4.64 -2.51 0.50
CA LYS A 338 5.92 -3.22 0.70
C LYS A 338 6.60 -3.56 -0.63
N PHE A 339 5.87 -3.49 -1.73
CA PHE A 339 6.35 -3.90 -3.04
C PHE A 339 7.50 -3.03 -3.52
N THR A 340 8.64 -3.68 -3.75
CA THR A 340 9.85 -3.09 -4.29
C THR A 340 10.30 -3.88 -5.51
N THR A 341 10.80 -3.20 -6.55
CA THR A 341 11.25 -3.86 -7.77
C THR A 341 12.37 -3.10 -8.48
N SER A 342 13.27 -3.83 -9.12
CA SER A 342 14.23 -3.31 -10.10
C SER A 342 13.84 -3.69 -11.54
N LYS A 343 12.78 -4.49 -11.72
CA LYS A 343 12.31 -4.90 -13.05
C LYS A 343 11.85 -3.70 -13.84
N GLY A 344 12.05 -3.73 -15.15
CA GLY A 344 11.54 -2.74 -16.09
C GLY A 344 11.76 -3.17 -17.52
N ALA A 345 11.38 -2.32 -18.45
CA ALA A 345 11.58 -2.50 -19.88
C ALA A 345 11.85 -1.14 -20.54
N PHE A 346 12.55 -1.15 -21.67
CA PHE A 346 12.77 0.03 -22.51
C PHE A 346 13.31 1.26 -21.76
N GLY A 347 14.28 1.05 -20.85
CA GLY A 347 15.00 2.11 -20.13
C GLY A 347 14.55 2.34 -18.69
N THR A 348 13.56 1.59 -18.20
CA THR A 348 13.08 1.68 -16.80
C THR A 348 13.72 0.66 -15.86
N GLN A 349 14.60 -0.22 -16.35
CA GLN A 349 15.28 -1.23 -15.53
C GLN A 349 16.23 -0.61 -14.50
N GLY A 350 16.40 -1.30 -13.37
CA GLY A 350 17.36 -0.93 -12.34
C GLY A 350 16.76 -0.05 -11.24
N GLY A 351 17.59 0.24 -10.24
CA GLY A 351 17.18 0.93 -9.01
C GLY A 351 16.20 0.13 -8.14
N SER A 352 15.95 0.62 -6.94
CA SER A 352 14.96 0.07 -6.02
C SER A 352 13.69 0.92 -6.11
N LYS A 353 12.72 0.50 -6.92
CA LYS A 353 11.50 1.27 -7.18
C LYS A 353 10.36 0.82 -6.28
N ASN A 354 9.75 1.77 -5.59
CA ASN A 354 8.58 1.58 -4.73
C ASN A 354 7.75 2.87 -4.65
N LEU A 355 6.58 2.80 -4.03
CA LEU A 355 5.66 3.96 -3.92
C LEU A 355 6.27 5.13 -3.14
N GLN A 356 7.03 4.86 -2.08
CA GLN A 356 7.63 5.93 -1.28
C GLN A 356 8.71 6.70 -2.06
N LEU A 357 9.51 6.01 -2.87
CA LEU A 357 10.46 6.64 -3.79
C LEU A 357 9.75 7.60 -4.76
N LEU A 358 8.68 7.14 -5.41
CA LEU A 358 7.88 7.99 -6.30
C LEU A 358 7.40 9.26 -5.59
N VAL A 359 6.80 9.12 -4.41
CA VAL A 359 6.29 10.25 -3.63
C VAL A 359 7.42 11.22 -3.28
N LYS A 360 8.51 10.73 -2.68
CA LYS A 360 9.63 11.59 -2.26
C LYS A 360 10.31 12.28 -3.44
N THR A 361 10.47 11.59 -4.58
CA THR A 361 11.03 12.21 -5.79
C THR A 361 10.15 13.34 -6.31
N MET A 362 8.81 13.22 -6.29
CA MET A 362 7.93 14.34 -6.66
C MET A 362 8.05 15.50 -5.69
N LEU A 363 8.02 15.23 -4.38
CA LEU A 363 8.08 16.25 -3.34
C LEU A 363 9.39 17.05 -3.36
N ARG A 364 10.51 16.41 -3.70
CA ARG A 364 11.82 17.10 -3.85
C ARG A 364 11.84 18.17 -4.96
N HIS A 365 10.93 18.10 -5.92
CA HIS A 365 10.79 19.20 -6.90
C HIS A 365 10.07 20.40 -6.28
N MET A 366 9.08 20.14 -5.42
CA MET A 366 8.24 21.16 -4.79
C MET A 366 8.98 21.99 -3.74
N ASP A 367 9.99 21.41 -3.11
CA ASP A 367 10.83 22.06 -2.09
C ASP A 367 12.18 22.56 -2.63
N GLY A 368 12.49 22.27 -3.91
CA GLY A 368 13.73 22.69 -4.57
C GLY A 368 14.95 21.80 -4.32
N ASN A 369 14.83 20.71 -3.55
CA ASN A 369 15.92 19.74 -3.32
C ASN A 369 16.20 18.81 -4.52
N LEU A 370 15.43 18.95 -5.60
CA LEU A 370 15.65 18.33 -6.90
C LEU A 370 15.25 19.31 -8.01
N LYS A 371 16.25 19.95 -8.62
CA LYS A 371 16.03 20.89 -9.74
C LYS A 371 16.15 20.18 -11.07
N ARG A 372 15.07 20.24 -11.86
CA ARG A 372 15.01 19.69 -13.22
C ARG A 372 14.28 20.63 -14.14
N TYR A 373 14.57 20.55 -15.43
CA TYR A 373 14.08 21.52 -16.41
C TYR A 373 13.26 20.84 -17.51
N GLY A 374 12.04 21.29 -17.72
CA GLY A 374 11.16 20.87 -18.80
C GLY A 374 11.51 21.59 -20.09
N THR A 375 12.62 21.22 -20.72
CA THR A 375 13.07 21.78 -22.00
C THR A 375 13.91 20.76 -22.78
N ALA A 376 13.93 20.89 -24.11
CA ALA A 376 14.89 20.19 -24.96
C ALA A 376 16.11 21.05 -25.27
N SER A 377 16.06 22.36 -24.98
CA SER A 377 17.12 23.30 -25.33
C SER A 377 18.12 23.48 -24.19
N ALA A 378 19.41 23.30 -24.50
CA ALA A 378 20.49 23.60 -23.56
C ALA A 378 20.47 25.05 -23.09
N SER A 379 20.07 25.99 -23.97
CA SER A 379 20.03 27.42 -23.67
C SER A 379 18.99 27.82 -22.63
N LYS A 380 18.01 26.96 -22.35
CA LYS A 380 16.95 27.19 -21.36
C LYS A 380 17.24 26.55 -20.00
N MET A 381 18.34 25.80 -19.87
CA MET A 381 18.79 25.31 -18.57
C MET A 381 19.06 26.46 -17.61
N GLY A 382 18.60 26.32 -16.37
CA GLY A 382 18.75 27.36 -15.34
C GLY A 382 17.72 28.49 -15.44
N SER A 383 16.92 28.55 -16.51
CA SER A 383 15.82 29.52 -16.60
C SER A 383 14.66 29.12 -15.69
N LYS A 384 14.01 30.11 -15.08
CA LYS A 384 12.83 29.90 -14.24
C LYS A 384 11.63 29.40 -15.05
N ALA A 385 11.45 29.87 -16.29
CA ALA A 385 10.43 29.36 -17.22
C ALA A 385 10.50 27.85 -17.49
N ALA A 386 11.71 27.28 -17.50
CA ALA A 386 11.93 25.86 -17.75
C ALA A 386 11.98 25.03 -16.46
N LEU A 387 12.12 25.64 -15.28
CA LEU A 387 12.25 24.93 -14.01
C LEU A 387 10.96 24.18 -13.69
N ILE A 388 11.09 22.90 -13.30
CA ILE A 388 9.99 22.07 -12.82
C ILE A 388 10.02 22.11 -11.30
N ASP A 389 9.23 23.00 -10.72
CA ASP A 389 9.12 23.20 -9.27
C ASP A 389 7.67 23.37 -8.78
N GLY A 390 6.70 23.16 -9.67
CA GLY A 390 5.28 23.29 -9.38
C GLY A 390 4.73 24.71 -9.48
N VAL A 391 5.54 25.69 -9.90
CA VAL A 391 5.11 27.08 -10.05
C VAL A 391 5.53 27.66 -11.40
N ASN A 392 4.55 28.11 -12.17
CA ASN A 392 4.76 28.87 -13.39
C ASN A 392 4.15 30.27 -13.26
N THR A 393 5.01 31.29 -13.27
CA THR A 393 4.59 32.71 -13.27
C THR A 393 4.94 33.44 -14.56
N GLU A 394 5.72 32.81 -15.45
CA GLU A 394 6.34 33.49 -16.61
C GLU A 394 5.57 33.27 -17.92
N SER A 395 4.68 32.27 -17.97
CA SER A 395 3.91 31.91 -19.17
C SER A 395 2.60 32.67 -19.38
N GLY A 396 2.29 33.66 -18.53
CA GLY A 396 0.96 34.28 -18.46
C GLY A 396 -0.14 33.35 -17.94
N ARG A 397 0.17 32.07 -17.69
CA ARG A 397 -0.67 31.13 -16.95
C ARG A 397 -0.13 31.05 -15.53
N SER A 398 -0.81 31.69 -14.57
CA SER A 398 -0.50 31.52 -13.14
C SER A 398 -0.75 30.07 -12.73
N TRP A 399 0.28 29.23 -12.81
CA TRP A 399 0.23 27.84 -12.35
C TRP A 399 0.88 27.73 -11.00
N TYR A 400 0.14 27.28 -10.01
CA TYR A 400 0.67 27.02 -8.69
C TYR A 400 0.05 25.74 -8.17
N THR A 401 0.82 24.66 -8.14
CA THR A 401 0.31 23.37 -7.67
C THR A 401 0.44 23.21 -6.16
N VAL A 402 -0.58 22.61 -5.55
CA VAL A 402 -0.59 22.19 -4.14
C VAL A 402 -0.83 20.68 -4.02
N ASN A 403 -0.42 19.93 -5.04
CA ASN A 403 -0.66 18.49 -5.16
C ASN A 403 0.13 17.65 -4.14
N ASP A 404 1.11 18.24 -3.46
CA ASP A 404 1.78 17.67 -2.28
C ASP A 404 0.76 17.23 -1.20
N THR A 405 -0.34 17.97 -1.07
CA THR A 405 -1.45 17.64 -0.15
C THR A 405 -2.07 16.26 -0.40
N TRP A 406 -1.99 15.72 -1.61
CA TRP A 406 -2.64 14.46 -1.98
C TRP A 406 -2.00 13.24 -1.32
N PHE A 407 -0.78 13.37 -0.80
CA PHE A 407 -0.07 12.28 -0.14
C PHE A 407 -0.37 12.17 1.36
N ALA A 408 -1.21 13.05 1.92
CA ALA A 408 -1.60 12.98 3.34
C ALA A 408 -2.24 11.64 3.72
N GLN A 409 -3.08 11.06 2.85
CA GLN A 409 -3.67 9.74 3.09
C GLN A 409 -2.62 8.63 3.11
N GLY A 410 -1.77 8.56 2.09
CA GLY A 410 -0.71 7.55 2.02
C GLY A 410 0.30 7.65 3.16
N ASN A 411 0.51 8.86 3.70
CA ASN A 411 1.42 9.05 4.82
C ASN A 411 0.90 8.50 6.15
N LEU A 412 -0.38 8.13 6.25
CA LEU A 412 -0.89 7.35 7.40
C LEU A 412 -0.16 6.00 7.51
N TYR A 413 0.21 5.40 6.38
CA TYR A 413 1.07 4.22 6.33
C TYR A 413 2.55 4.58 6.41
N PHE A 414 3.03 5.47 5.53
CA PHE A 414 4.48 5.73 5.44
C PHE A 414 5.07 6.34 6.72
N LYS A 415 4.28 7.14 7.47
CA LYS A 415 4.70 7.87 8.68
C LYS A 415 6.00 8.66 8.47
N ASP A 416 6.25 9.12 7.25
CA ASP A 416 7.49 9.79 6.89
C ASP A 416 7.37 11.28 7.23
N SER A 417 8.32 11.79 8.03
CA SER A 417 8.34 13.18 8.49
C SER A 417 8.52 14.15 7.34
N TYR A 418 9.32 13.81 6.33
CA TYR A 418 9.52 14.65 5.16
C TYR A 418 8.27 14.74 4.29
N ILE A 419 7.53 13.64 4.09
CA ILE A 419 6.23 13.68 3.40
C ILE A 419 5.25 14.56 4.20
N LYS A 420 5.21 14.39 5.52
CA LYS A 420 4.38 15.19 6.43
C LYS A 420 4.68 16.68 6.32
N ASP A 421 5.94 17.05 6.45
CA ASP A 421 6.37 18.44 6.38
C ASP A 421 6.18 19.03 4.99
N SER A 422 6.28 18.22 3.93
CA SER A 422 5.99 18.66 2.57
C SER A 422 4.52 19.08 2.41
N TYR A 423 3.58 18.19 2.73
CA TYR A 423 2.15 18.51 2.55
C TYR A 423 1.64 19.58 3.53
N LEU A 424 2.34 19.76 4.65
CA LEU A 424 2.11 20.85 5.61
C LEU A 424 2.82 22.15 5.24
N ARG A 425 3.60 22.18 4.16
CA ARG A 425 4.39 23.34 3.72
C ARG A 425 5.38 23.83 4.79
N ARG A 426 5.98 22.88 5.51
CA ARG A 426 6.99 23.10 6.55
C ARG A 426 8.39 22.70 6.10
N ALA A 427 8.50 21.82 5.10
CA ALA A 427 9.79 21.43 4.56
C ALA A 427 10.51 22.66 3.98
N PRO A 428 11.81 22.86 4.25
CA PRO A 428 12.56 23.99 3.73
C PRO A 428 12.43 24.11 2.20
N GLY A 429 12.11 25.32 1.71
CA GLY A 429 11.92 25.58 0.28
C GLY A 429 10.51 25.28 -0.24
N THR A 430 9.65 24.61 0.54
CA THR A 430 8.22 24.57 0.22
C THR A 430 7.59 25.96 0.34
N ARG A 431 6.70 26.27 -0.60
CA ARG A 431 6.08 27.57 -0.72
C ARG A 431 4.74 27.60 0.02
N ALA A 432 4.32 28.76 0.52
CA ALA A 432 3.04 28.96 1.23
C ALA A 432 1.81 28.60 0.37
N TYR A 433 0.61 28.49 0.95
CA TYR A 433 -0.58 28.29 0.12
C TYR A 433 -0.82 29.50 -0.82
N PRO A 434 -1.21 29.27 -2.08
CA PRO A 434 -1.44 30.35 -3.03
C PRO A 434 -2.71 31.11 -2.65
N THR A 435 -2.84 32.36 -3.12
CA THR A 435 -4.08 33.12 -2.96
C THR A 435 -5.30 32.35 -3.48
N PRO A 436 -6.50 32.57 -2.92
CA PRO A 436 -7.74 31.96 -3.41
C PRO A 436 -7.86 32.04 -4.93
N GLY A 437 -8.25 30.92 -5.55
CA GLY A 437 -8.40 30.85 -7.00
C GLY A 437 -7.11 30.57 -7.78
N SER A 438 -5.93 30.82 -7.21
CA SER A 438 -4.63 30.61 -7.88
C SER A 438 -4.10 29.18 -7.77
N ALA A 439 -4.65 28.35 -6.87
CA ALA A 439 -4.32 26.93 -6.82
C ALA A 439 -4.74 26.24 -8.13
N ALA A 440 -3.77 25.54 -8.74
CA ALA A 440 -3.91 24.81 -9.98
C ALA A 440 -3.70 23.30 -9.75
N SER A 441 -4.38 22.51 -10.58
CA SER A 441 -4.19 21.07 -10.73
C SER A 441 -4.18 20.77 -12.22
N ALA A 442 -3.68 19.59 -12.61
CA ALA A 442 -3.82 19.13 -13.99
C ALA A 442 -5.32 19.06 -14.37
N GLY A 443 -5.77 19.97 -15.23
CA GLY A 443 -7.17 20.08 -15.67
C GLY A 443 -7.93 21.26 -15.06
N LYS A 444 -9.27 21.16 -15.03
CA LYS A 444 -10.17 22.27 -14.63
C LYS A 444 -10.51 22.29 -13.12
N HIS A 445 -10.01 21.32 -12.34
CA HIS A 445 -10.42 21.12 -10.95
C HIS A 445 -9.49 21.80 -9.95
N LYS A 446 -9.99 22.07 -8.74
CA LYS A 446 -9.18 22.55 -7.62
C LYS A 446 -8.59 21.35 -6.85
N PRO A 447 -7.31 21.41 -6.45
CA PRO A 447 -6.60 20.26 -5.88
C PRO A 447 -7.02 19.86 -4.46
N TYR A 448 -7.83 20.65 -3.75
CA TYR A 448 -8.10 20.39 -2.32
C TYR A 448 -8.91 19.12 -2.05
N GLY A 449 -9.63 18.57 -3.04
CA GLY A 449 -10.29 17.27 -2.95
C GLY A 449 -9.44 16.10 -3.45
N GLY A 450 -8.14 16.27 -3.63
CA GLY A 450 -7.27 15.22 -4.17
C GLY A 450 -7.25 15.17 -5.69
N ALA A 451 -6.67 14.10 -6.24
CA ALA A 451 -6.72 13.81 -7.66
C ALA A 451 -8.17 13.80 -8.15
N TRP A 452 -8.44 14.59 -9.18
CA TRP A 452 -9.78 14.77 -9.76
C TRP A 452 -10.89 15.18 -8.78
N ASP A 453 -10.52 15.78 -7.64
CA ASP A 453 -11.46 16.24 -6.62
C ASP A 453 -12.41 15.09 -6.20
N VAL A 454 -11.86 13.89 -5.95
CA VAL A 454 -12.64 12.70 -5.56
C VAL A 454 -13.00 12.67 -4.07
N PHE A 455 -12.19 13.29 -3.20
CA PHE A 455 -12.46 13.42 -1.77
C PHE A 455 -13.14 14.74 -1.40
N PRO A 456 -13.99 14.77 -0.35
CA PRO A 456 -14.56 16.01 0.21
C PRO A 456 -13.51 17.10 0.49
N GLY A 457 -12.40 16.74 1.12
CA GLY A 457 -11.27 17.62 1.40
C GLY A 457 -10.12 16.83 2.02
N VAL A 458 -8.99 16.72 1.32
CA VAL A 458 -7.88 15.83 1.71
C VAL A 458 -7.23 16.28 3.02
N MET A 459 -7.09 17.59 3.22
CA MET A 459 -6.43 18.11 4.41
C MET A 459 -7.32 17.99 5.65
N LEU A 460 -8.62 18.29 5.52
CA LEU A 460 -9.60 17.99 6.57
C LEU A 460 -9.60 16.51 6.94
N MET A 461 -9.58 15.62 5.93
CA MET A 461 -9.74 14.18 6.12
C MET A 461 -8.48 13.44 6.55
N TYR A 462 -7.29 13.88 6.17
CA TYR A 462 -6.09 13.04 6.38
C TYR A 462 -4.88 13.82 6.88
N GLY A 463 -4.85 15.15 6.73
CA GLY A 463 -3.71 15.95 7.17
C GLY A 463 -3.43 15.76 8.66
N GLN A 464 -2.18 15.51 9.05
CA GLN A 464 -1.74 15.37 10.45
C GLN A 464 -2.48 14.28 11.23
N MET A 465 -2.93 13.21 10.57
CA MET A 465 -3.59 12.07 11.20
C MET A 465 -2.65 10.90 11.48
N GLU A 466 -1.38 10.98 11.04
CA GLU A 466 -0.33 10.04 11.42
C GLU A 466 -0.18 10.00 12.95
N GLY A 467 -0.14 8.80 13.51
CA GLY A 467 -0.06 8.60 14.97
C GLY A 467 -1.33 8.99 15.74
N LYS A 468 -2.40 9.44 15.06
CA LYS A 468 -3.72 9.68 15.67
C LYS A 468 -4.73 8.61 15.29
N VAL A 469 -4.56 8.02 14.11
CA VAL A 469 -5.35 6.90 13.62
C VAL A 469 -4.46 5.91 12.89
N TRP A 470 -4.83 4.64 12.99
CA TRP A 470 -4.28 3.55 12.19
C TRP A 470 -5.45 2.88 11.47
N PRO A 471 -5.74 3.26 10.21
CA PRO A 471 -6.91 2.78 9.50
C PRO A 471 -6.72 1.38 8.89
N TYR A 472 -5.68 0.65 9.31
CA TYR A 472 -5.35 -0.67 8.79
C TYR A 472 -5.54 -1.73 9.89
N PRO A 473 -5.95 -2.96 9.55
CA PRO A 473 -6.16 -4.01 10.54
C PRO A 473 -4.91 -4.20 11.39
N ARG A 474 -5.13 -4.28 12.70
CA ARG A 474 -4.15 -4.84 13.62
C ARG A 474 -4.28 -6.35 13.53
N THR A 475 -3.33 -7.05 12.91
CA THR A 475 -3.26 -8.50 13.03
C THR A 475 -2.94 -8.87 14.50
N SER A 476 -3.34 -10.05 14.96
CA SER A 476 -2.98 -10.55 16.29
C SER A 476 -1.48 -10.86 16.45
N SER A 477 -0.68 -10.56 15.42
CA SER A 477 0.78 -10.52 15.38
C SER A 477 1.34 -9.11 15.13
N THR A 478 0.50 -8.07 15.23
CA THR A 478 0.88 -6.66 15.21
C THR A 478 0.36 -6.00 16.47
N SER A 479 1.20 -5.95 17.50
CA SER A 479 1.17 -4.86 18.46
C SER A 479 2.07 -3.73 17.96
N GLU A 480 1.75 -3.19 16.77
CA GLU A 480 2.12 -1.83 16.42
C GLU A 480 0.83 -0.98 16.44
N ASP A 481 0.85 -0.02 17.37
CA ASP A 481 0.05 1.20 17.43
C ASP A 481 -1.44 1.11 17.76
N ALA A 482 -1.75 0.74 19.01
CA ALA A 482 -2.57 1.60 19.89
C ALA A 482 -1.60 2.34 20.80
N PRO A 483 -1.68 3.65 21.04
CA PRO A 483 -0.64 4.34 21.74
C PRO A 483 -0.96 4.25 23.22
N ILE A 484 0.07 4.47 23.99
CA ILE A 484 -0.04 4.88 25.37
C ILE A 484 0.77 6.16 25.43
N ALA A 485 0.28 7.09 26.22
CA ALA A 485 0.84 8.41 26.37
C ALA A 485 2.34 8.35 26.63
N THR A 486 3.14 8.99 25.78
CA THR A 486 4.50 9.39 26.13
C THR A 486 4.40 10.39 27.28
N THR A 487 4.75 9.96 28.48
CA THR A 487 5.90 10.59 29.11
C THR A 487 7.11 10.25 28.23
N ALA A 488 7.78 11.28 27.72
CA ALA A 488 9.02 11.30 26.94
C ALA A 488 9.59 9.96 26.38
N GLU A 489 9.66 9.90 25.04
CA GLU A 489 10.54 9.13 24.13
C GLU A 489 11.09 7.73 24.52
N SER A 490 10.87 6.74 23.65
CA SER A 490 11.97 5.97 23.04
C SER A 490 11.55 5.39 21.67
N VAL A 491 12.45 5.49 20.70
CA VAL A 491 12.39 4.89 19.35
C VAL A 491 12.38 3.37 19.51
N THR A 492 11.47 2.62 18.85
CA THR A 492 11.64 1.16 18.75
C THR A 492 12.75 0.87 17.74
N GLU A 493 13.98 0.86 18.24
CA GLU A 493 15.15 0.32 17.57
C GLU A 493 14.93 -1.19 17.31
N GLY A 494 15.52 -1.74 16.25
CA GLY A 494 15.55 -3.20 16.03
C GLY A 494 16.25 -3.95 17.18
N SER A 495 16.23 -5.28 17.19
CA SER A 495 16.67 -6.06 18.36
C SER A 495 17.54 -7.27 18.00
N LEU A 496 18.14 -7.90 19.01
CA LEU A 496 18.73 -9.25 18.96
C LEU A 496 18.02 -10.15 19.97
N THR A 497 17.92 -11.44 19.67
CA THR A 497 17.31 -12.43 20.56
C THR A 497 18.33 -12.84 21.61
N GLU A 498 18.00 -12.71 22.90
CA GLU A 498 18.79 -13.23 24.02
C GLU A 498 18.15 -14.53 24.53
N GLU A 499 18.94 -15.58 24.65
CA GLU A 499 18.59 -16.84 25.29
C GLU A 499 19.46 -16.97 26.55
N PHE A 500 18.85 -17.32 27.68
CA PHE A 500 19.50 -17.31 28.99
C PHE A 500 19.29 -18.65 29.70
N TRP A 501 20.35 -19.23 30.26
CA TRP A 501 20.35 -20.47 31.01
C TRP A 501 20.90 -20.20 32.41
N LYS A 502 20.10 -20.53 33.44
CA LYS A 502 20.46 -20.40 34.86
C LYS A 502 21.24 -21.61 35.37
N ASP A 503 21.90 -21.43 36.51
CA ASP A 503 22.57 -22.49 37.27
C ASP A 503 23.63 -23.25 36.44
N ILE A 504 24.39 -22.51 35.63
CA ILE A 504 25.49 -23.04 34.81
C ILE A 504 26.81 -22.78 35.54
N GLU A 505 27.37 -23.83 36.13
CA GLU A 505 28.64 -23.80 36.85
C GLU A 505 29.86 -23.72 35.91
N GLY A 506 30.96 -23.14 36.42
CA GLY A 506 32.24 -23.03 35.72
C GLY A 506 32.41 -21.74 34.91
N GLU A 507 33.61 -21.50 34.37
CA GLU A 507 33.99 -20.19 33.81
C GLU A 507 33.97 -20.15 32.27
N ASN A 508 33.85 -21.28 31.58
CA ASN A 508 34.02 -21.36 30.12
C ASN A 508 32.68 -21.27 29.37
N VAL A 509 32.62 -20.48 28.29
CA VAL A 509 31.43 -20.36 27.40
C VAL A 509 30.99 -21.68 26.75
N ALA A 510 31.89 -22.67 26.64
CA ALA A 510 31.54 -24.01 26.18
C ALA A 510 30.61 -24.76 27.16
N MET A 511 30.50 -24.30 28.42
CA MET A 511 29.56 -24.85 29.40
C MET A 511 28.11 -24.42 29.15
N ILE A 512 27.88 -23.42 28.29
CA ILE A 512 26.52 -22.96 27.96
C ILE A 512 25.79 -24.08 27.19
N PRO A 513 24.68 -24.60 27.70
CA PRO A 513 24.03 -25.78 27.11
C PRO A 513 23.14 -25.38 25.93
N LEU A 514 23.76 -24.99 24.80
CA LEU A 514 23.10 -24.43 23.62
C LEU A 514 22.11 -25.38 22.93
N ASP A 515 22.18 -26.68 23.22
CA ASP A 515 21.25 -27.73 22.75
C ASP A 515 20.05 -27.94 23.70
N LYS A 516 20.07 -27.31 24.88
CA LYS A 516 18.98 -27.36 25.86
C LYS A 516 18.09 -26.13 25.76
N THR A 517 16.85 -26.28 26.18
CA THR A 517 15.90 -25.17 26.26
C THR A 517 16.40 -24.11 27.25
N PRO A 518 16.49 -22.83 26.86
CA PRO A 518 16.87 -21.75 27.77
C PRO A 518 15.82 -21.53 28.85
N ALA A 519 16.25 -21.06 30.02
CA ALA A 519 15.39 -20.64 31.12
C ALA A 519 14.54 -19.43 30.75
N SER A 520 15.07 -18.51 29.93
CA SER A 520 14.31 -17.40 29.36
C SER A 520 14.81 -17.01 27.97
N ILE A 521 13.90 -16.45 27.17
CA ILE A 521 14.21 -15.83 25.88
C ILE A 521 13.68 -14.40 25.93
N SER A 522 14.54 -13.43 25.62
CA SER A 522 14.27 -12.00 25.66
C SER A 522 14.77 -11.33 24.37
N GLU A 523 14.54 -10.03 24.20
CA GLU A 523 15.11 -9.25 23.10
C GLU A 523 15.86 -8.04 23.67
N ILE A 524 17.05 -7.75 23.13
CA ILE A 524 17.83 -6.55 23.45
C ILE A 524 17.78 -5.57 22.27
N THR A 525 17.47 -4.30 22.53
CA THR A 525 17.29 -3.25 21.50
C THR A 525 18.53 -2.38 21.30
N SER A 526 19.61 -2.73 21.95
CA SER A 526 20.98 -2.31 21.65
C SER A 526 21.84 -3.56 21.82
N PHE A 527 23.00 -3.64 21.18
CA PHE A 527 23.88 -4.80 21.34
C PHE A 527 24.64 -4.73 22.68
N GLU A 528 23.89 -4.60 23.77
CA GLU A 528 24.33 -4.45 25.15
C GLU A 528 23.28 -5.04 26.09
N THR A 529 23.73 -5.66 27.18
CA THR A 529 22.86 -6.26 28.19
C THR A 529 22.68 -5.33 29.39
N SER A 530 21.62 -5.56 30.17
CA SER A 530 21.55 -4.99 31.52
C SER A 530 22.64 -5.58 32.40
N SER A 531 23.11 -4.80 33.36
CA SER A 531 24.16 -5.23 34.27
C SER A 531 23.59 -5.92 35.52
N ASN A 532 24.37 -6.83 36.12
CA ASN A 532 24.07 -7.54 37.37
C ASN A 532 22.67 -8.20 37.35
N THR A 533 22.45 -9.01 36.31
CA THR A 533 21.23 -9.75 36.01
C THR A 533 21.09 -11.03 36.84
N ASP A 534 22.16 -11.80 37.04
CA ASP A 534 22.17 -13.05 37.82
C ASP A 534 23.61 -13.54 38.07
N ASN A 535 23.80 -14.57 38.88
CA ASN A 535 25.09 -15.27 38.99
C ASN A 535 25.00 -16.67 38.39
N HIS A 536 26.14 -17.28 38.04
CA HIS A 536 26.24 -18.65 37.54
C HIS A 536 25.31 -18.93 36.36
N PHE A 537 25.43 -18.15 35.29
CA PHE A 537 24.57 -18.28 34.10
C PHE A 537 25.37 -18.41 32.81
N GLY A 538 24.70 -18.93 31.77
CA GLY A 538 25.12 -18.82 30.39
C GLY A 538 24.09 -18.03 29.57
N ARG A 539 24.53 -17.18 28.65
CA ARG A 539 23.64 -16.51 27.69
C ARG A 539 24.16 -16.55 26.26
N ARG A 540 23.22 -16.59 25.31
CA ARG A 540 23.46 -16.46 23.88
C ARG A 540 22.63 -15.32 23.33
N ILE A 541 23.26 -14.34 22.73
CA ILE A 541 22.58 -13.22 22.06
C ILE A 541 22.83 -13.34 20.57
N ARG A 542 21.78 -13.41 19.75
CA ARG A 542 21.93 -13.66 18.31
C ARG A 542 20.87 -13.01 17.44
N GLY A 543 21.24 -12.77 16.19
CA GLY A 543 20.40 -12.13 15.18
C GLY A 543 21.24 -11.67 14.01
N TYR A 544 20.95 -10.48 13.51
CA TYR A 544 21.58 -9.97 12.31
C TYR A 544 22.00 -8.51 12.46
N VAL A 545 23.20 -8.18 12.01
CA VAL A 545 23.67 -6.80 11.83
C VAL A 545 23.48 -6.33 10.38
N HIS A 546 23.12 -5.05 10.22
CA HIS A 546 22.86 -4.40 8.93
C HIS A 546 23.83 -3.24 8.73
N PRO A 547 24.92 -3.43 7.96
CA PRO A 547 25.85 -2.37 7.61
C PRO A 547 25.13 -1.24 6.86
N PRO A 548 25.27 0.04 7.27
CA PRO A 548 24.63 1.15 6.58
C PRO A 548 25.35 1.56 5.29
N VAL A 549 26.65 1.30 5.20
CA VAL A 549 27.51 1.67 4.06
C VAL A 549 28.44 0.51 3.69
N ASN A 550 28.91 0.49 2.44
CA ASN A 550 29.90 -0.49 2.00
C ASN A 550 31.27 -0.13 2.59
N GLY A 551 32.04 -1.14 2.99
CA GLY A 551 33.45 -0.97 3.28
C GLY A 551 33.91 -1.78 4.47
N GLU A 552 35.04 -1.35 5.02
CA GLU A 552 35.77 -1.98 6.10
C GLU A 552 35.21 -1.60 7.48
N TYR A 553 34.79 -2.60 8.26
CA TYR A 553 34.29 -2.42 9.63
C TYR A 553 35.23 -3.07 10.63
N THR A 554 35.28 -2.54 11.85
CA THR A 554 35.97 -3.20 12.97
C THR A 554 34.99 -3.35 14.13
N PHE A 555 34.96 -4.51 14.79
CA PHE A 555 34.07 -4.82 15.90
C PHE A 555 34.81 -4.85 17.22
N TRP A 556 34.10 -4.57 18.30
CA TRP A 556 34.58 -4.66 19.67
C TRP A 556 33.58 -5.36 20.58
N ILE A 557 34.08 -6.03 21.62
CA ILE A 557 33.29 -6.62 22.70
C ILE A 557 33.87 -6.22 24.06
N ALA A 558 33.02 -5.93 25.04
CA ALA A 558 33.37 -5.74 26.44
C ALA A 558 32.33 -6.51 27.27
N GLY A 559 32.77 -7.18 28.33
CA GLY A 559 31.90 -8.04 29.12
C GLY A 559 32.54 -8.41 30.44
N ASP A 560 31.71 -8.78 31.40
CA ASP A 560 32.18 -9.45 32.62
C ASP A 560 32.41 -10.94 32.31
N ASP A 561 33.39 -11.54 32.99
CA ASP A 561 33.86 -12.90 32.75
C ASP A 561 34.08 -13.27 31.25
N HIS A 562 33.73 -14.48 30.82
CA HIS A 562 34.14 -14.99 29.50
C HIS A 562 33.08 -14.71 28.44
N CYS A 563 33.49 -14.01 27.38
CA CYS A 563 32.62 -13.62 26.27
C CYS A 563 33.26 -13.90 24.91
N GLU A 564 32.48 -14.35 23.94
CA GLU A 564 32.92 -14.54 22.55
C GLU A 564 31.95 -13.90 21.55
N LEU A 565 32.46 -13.09 20.63
CA LEU A 565 31.70 -12.50 19.53
C LEU A 565 31.96 -13.25 18.22
N TRP A 566 30.88 -13.68 17.57
CA TRP A 566 30.88 -14.46 16.34
C TRP A 566 30.14 -13.72 15.23
N LEU A 567 30.67 -13.76 14.01
CA LEU A 567 30.07 -13.16 12.81
C LEU A 567 30.18 -14.11 11.62
N SER A 568 29.12 -14.23 10.83
CA SER A 568 29.11 -14.97 9.56
C SER A 568 29.50 -14.08 8.37
N ASP A 569 29.96 -14.71 7.28
CA ASP A 569 30.22 -14.03 6.00
C ASP A 569 28.91 -13.62 5.27
N ASP A 570 27.76 -14.12 5.74
CA ASP A 570 26.41 -13.85 5.23
C ASP A 570 25.33 -14.08 6.31
N GLU A 571 24.06 -14.27 5.91
CA GLU A 571 22.94 -14.53 6.81
C GLU A 571 22.89 -15.95 7.40
N ASN A 572 23.79 -16.85 6.99
CA ASN A 572 23.79 -18.24 7.42
C ASN A 572 24.54 -18.41 8.77
N PRO A 573 23.88 -18.82 9.86
CA PRO A 573 24.54 -19.01 11.16
C PRO A 573 25.58 -20.13 11.19
N GLU A 574 25.55 -21.04 10.21
CA GLU A 574 26.48 -22.18 10.12
C GLU A 574 27.89 -21.78 9.65
N THR A 575 28.07 -20.57 9.12
CA THR A 575 29.36 -20.08 8.58
C THR A 575 30.11 -19.14 9.54
N LYS A 576 29.60 -18.96 10.76
CA LYS A 576 30.12 -18.01 11.74
C LYS A 576 31.55 -18.31 12.15
N LYS A 577 32.33 -17.26 12.39
CA LYS A 577 33.70 -17.30 12.91
C LYS A 577 33.80 -16.36 14.10
N GLN A 578 34.61 -16.72 15.08
CA GLN A 578 34.91 -15.84 16.21
C GLN A 578 35.74 -14.66 15.70
N ILE A 579 35.33 -13.45 16.06
CA ILE A 579 35.98 -12.21 15.60
C ILE A 579 36.54 -11.37 16.75
N ALA A 580 36.07 -11.56 17.98
CA ALA A 580 36.60 -10.92 19.20
C ALA A 580 36.19 -11.72 20.45
N SER A 581 36.88 -11.52 21.58
CA SER A 581 36.54 -12.14 22.87
C SER A 581 37.04 -11.38 24.08
N VAL A 582 36.53 -11.76 25.25
CA VAL A 582 37.01 -11.39 26.58
C VAL A 582 37.26 -12.67 27.37
N GLU A 583 38.43 -12.81 28.00
CA GLU A 583 38.90 -14.03 28.68
C GLU A 583 38.80 -13.94 30.21
N GLY A 584 37.96 -13.04 30.71
CA GLY A 584 37.85 -12.61 32.10
C GLY A 584 37.13 -11.26 32.08
N TRP A 585 37.12 -10.47 33.15
CA TRP A 585 36.25 -9.30 33.16
C TRP A 585 36.85 -8.02 32.58
N THR A 586 36.01 -7.14 32.02
CA THR A 586 36.29 -5.72 31.78
C THR A 586 35.32 -4.85 32.56
N ALA A 587 35.59 -3.57 32.77
CA ALA A 587 34.51 -2.66 33.18
C ALA A 587 33.49 -2.49 32.04
N GLU A 588 32.29 -1.98 32.35
CA GLU A 588 31.27 -1.66 31.35
C GLU A 588 31.84 -0.77 30.23
N ARG A 589 31.66 -1.21 28.98
CA ARG A 589 32.15 -0.51 27.77
C ARG A 589 33.65 -0.17 27.81
N GLU A 590 34.46 -0.92 28.55
CA GLU A 590 35.92 -0.82 28.51
C GLU A 590 36.44 -1.66 27.33
N TRP A 591 36.69 -1.00 26.19
CA TRP A 591 36.94 -1.67 24.91
C TRP A 591 38.39 -2.10 24.66
N ASP A 592 39.34 -1.71 25.52
CA ASP A 592 40.77 -1.75 25.24
C ASP A 592 41.61 -2.37 26.39
N LYS A 593 41.00 -3.18 27.28
CA LYS A 593 41.71 -3.88 28.38
C LYS A 593 42.48 -5.10 27.87
N PHE A 594 41.87 -5.87 26.97
CA PHE A 594 42.49 -6.99 26.28
C PHE A 594 42.57 -6.74 24.78
N SER A 595 43.66 -7.17 24.14
CA SER A 595 43.81 -7.04 22.68
C SER A 595 42.79 -7.89 21.91
N SER A 596 42.27 -8.96 22.52
CA SER A 596 41.24 -9.85 21.95
C SER A 596 39.86 -9.19 21.83
N GLN A 597 39.63 -8.06 22.51
CA GLN A 597 38.36 -7.34 22.46
C GLN A 597 38.07 -6.72 21.09
N LYS A 598 39.07 -6.60 20.22
CA LYS A 598 38.99 -5.91 18.94
C LYS A 598 39.19 -6.88 17.78
N SER A 599 38.26 -6.87 16.82
CA SER A 599 38.40 -7.66 15.60
C SER A 599 39.46 -7.11 14.65
N VAL A 600 39.89 -7.94 13.71
CA VAL A 600 40.46 -7.43 12.46
C VAL A 600 39.41 -6.63 11.68
N THR A 601 39.84 -5.91 10.66
CA THR A 601 38.92 -5.24 9.74
C THR A 601 38.17 -6.26 8.87
N ILE A 602 36.86 -6.09 8.72
CA ILE A 602 35.94 -7.00 8.02
C ILE A 602 35.15 -6.20 6.97
N ALA A 603 35.24 -6.60 5.70
CA ALA A 603 34.53 -5.97 4.60
C ALA A 603 33.04 -6.35 4.59
N LEU A 604 32.15 -5.37 4.76
CA LEU A 604 30.71 -5.57 4.75
C LEU A 604 30.02 -4.70 3.68
N GLN A 605 28.88 -5.17 3.19
CA GLN A 605 28.10 -4.50 2.14
C GLN A 605 26.81 -3.90 2.71
N ALA A 606 26.54 -2.65 2.34
CA ALA A 606 25.35 -1.90 2.71
C ALA A 606 24.07 -2.64 2.34
N GLY A 607 23.13 -2.73 3.28
CA GLY A 607 21.81 -3.33 3.05
C GLY A 607 21.82 -4.86 2.91
N LYS A 608 22.97 -5.53 3.09
CA LYS A 608 23.01 -6.95 3.41
C LYS A 608 22.86 -7.15 4.91
N LYS A 609 22.42 -8.34 5.33
CA LYS A 609 22.38 -8.73 6.74
C LYS A 609 23.38 -9.85 6.96
N TYR A 610 24.07 -9.80 8.10
CA TYR A 610 25.09 -10.78 8.49
C TYR A 610 24.72 -11.36 9.84
N TYR A 611 24.76 -12.69 9.97
CA TYR A 611 24.47 -13.32 11.25
C TYR A 611 25.53 -12.93 12.28
N VAL A 612 25.07 -12.52 13.46
CA VAL A 612 25.94 -12.18 14.60
C VAL A 612 25.47 -12.91 15.84
N GLU A 613 26.42 -13.34 16.67
CA GLU A 613 26.15 -14.08 17.91
C GLU A 613 27.18 -13.72 18.99
N VAL A 614 26.73 -13.61 20.23
CA VAL A 614 27.59 -13.58 21.42
C VAL A 614 27.26 -14.75 22.32
N LEU A 615 28.30 -15.42 22.82
CA LEU A 615 28.23 -16.34 23.95
C LEU A 615 28.86 -15.66 25.16
N HIS A 616 28.15 -15.63 26.29
CA HIS A 616 28.61 -14.98 27.52
C HIS A 616 28.35 -15.90 28.71
N LYS A 617 29.41 -16.23 29.45
CA LYS A 617 29.39 -17.04 30.66
C LYS A 617 29.81 -16.19 31.85
N GLU A 618 28.92 -16.14 32.84
CA GLU A 618 29.09 -15.39 34.08
C GLU A 618 29.17 -16.33 35.28
N ASN A 619 30.06 -16.03 36.22
CA ASN A 619 30.25 -16.80 37.45
C ASN A 619 29.70 -16.07 38.69
N GLU A 620 30.47 -15.17 39.29
CA GLU A 620 30.07 -14.42 40.48
C GLU A 620 30.51 -12.96 40.38
N GLY A 621 29.62 -12.02 40.66
CA GLY A 621 30.00 -10.61 40.71
C GLY A 621 28.95 -9.69 40.09
N ASP A 622 29.43 -8.59 39.52
CA ASP A 622 28.63 -7.83 38.56
C ASP A 622 28.69 -8.57 37.21
N ASP A 623 27.67 -8.45 36.37
CA ASP A 623 27.70 -9.00 35.00
C ASP A 623 27.33 -7.93 33.99
N HIS A 624 27.98 -7.88 32.82
CA HIS A 624 27.55 -7.04 31.70
C HIS A 624 28.10 -7.56 30.38
N LEU A 625 27.56 -7.07 29.28
CA LEU A 625 28.06 -7.31 27.93
C LEU A 625 27.69 -6.14 27.04
N SER A 626 28.63 -5.70 26.19
CA SER A 626 28.39 -4.71 25.14
C SER A 626 29.21 -5.03 23.90
N VAL A 627 28.64 -4.79 22.71
CA VAL A 627 29.28 -4.99 21.41
C VAL A 627 29.15 -3.72 20.59
N GLY A 628 30.25 -3.31 19.97
CA GLY A 628 30.37 -2.09 19.20
C GLY A 628 31.02 -2.30 17.84
N TRP A 629 30.91 -1.32 16.94
CA TRP A 629 31.68 -1.30 15.70
C TRP A 629 32.20 0.09 15.32
N GLN A 630 33.09 0.12 14.34
CA GLN A 630 33.54 1.32 13.63
C GLN A 630 33.18 1.16 12.15
N LEU A 631 32.54 2.18 11.58
CA LEU A 631 32.15 2.27 10.18
C LEU A 631 33.36 2.65 9.29
N PRO A 632 33.27 2.43 7.96
CA PRO A 632 34.32 2.77 7.02
C PRO A 632 34.71 4.26 6.99
N ASP A 633 33.82 5.16 7.38
CA ASP A 633 34.09 6.61 7.47
C ASP A 633 34.73 7.04 8.80
N GLY A 634 35.00 6.08 9.69
CA GLY A 634 35.58 6.31 11.00
C GLY A 634 34.56 6.54 12.12
N THR A 635 33.26 6.59 11.82
CA THR A 635 32.20 6.72 12.83
C THR A 635 32.20 5.50 13.75
N VAL A 636 32.12 5.72 15.06
CA VAL A 636 32.15 4.65 16.08
C VAL A 636 30.77 4.54 16.72
N GLU A 637 30.12 3.38 16.62
CA GLU A 637 28.84 3.08 17.29
C GLU A 637 29.08 1.93 18.29
N ARG A 638 29.31 2.24 19.58
CA ARG A 638 29.54 1.25 20.64
C ARG A 638 28.74 1.62 21.91
N PRO A 639 27.64 0.92 22.23
CA PRO A 639 27.16 -0.29 21.57
C PRO A 639 26.48 -0.03 20.21
N ILE A 640 26.36 -1.08 19.39
CA ILE A 640 25.62 -1.05 18.14
C ILE A 640 24.13 -0.81 18.46
N SER A 641 23.56 0.27 17.94
CA SER A 641 22.14 0.60 18.13
C SER A 641 21.25 -0.46 17.49
N GLY A 642 20.10 -0.71 18.09
CA GLY A 642 19.10 -1.61 17.53
C GLY A 642 18.62 -1.20 16.14
N SER A 643 18.78 0.07 15.75
CA SER A 643 18.55 0.54 14.37
C SER A 643 19.40 -0.19 13.31
N ARG A 644 20.44 -0.92 13.74
CA ARG A 644 21.32 -1.77 12.92
C ARG A 644 21.03 -3.26 13.06
N LEU A 645 20.03 -3.68 13.85
CA LEU A 645 19.85 -5.06 14.31
C LEU A 645 18.50 -5.67 13.88
N THR A 646 18.44 -6.99 13.78
CA THR A 646 17.19 -7.75 13.60
C THR A 646 17.28 -9.09 14.34
N PRO A 647 16.23 -9.52 15.06
CA PRO A 647 16.32 -10.69 15.93
C PRO A 647 16.40 -12.00 15.14
N PHE A 648 16.93 -13.04 15.78
CA PHE A 648 16.90 -14.40 15.25
C PHE A 648 15.58 -15.10 15.60
N VAL A 649 14.87 -15.60 14.59
CA VAL A 649 13.58 -16.28 14.79
C VAL A 649 13.80 -17.76 15.11
N ILE A 650 13.43 -18.20 16.31
CA ILE A 650 13.47 -19.60 16.71
C ILE A 650 12.20 -20.31 16.24
N GLU A 651 12.27 -21.07 15.15
CA GLU A 651 11.16 -21.89 14.67
C GLU A 651 10.91 -23.10 15.59
N ASN A 652 9.89 -23.01 16.45
CA ASN A 652 9.47 -24.14 17.28
C ASN A 652 8.69 -25.19 16.46
N LYS A 653 9.39 -26.19 15.91
CA LYS A 653 8.82 -27.36 15.21
C LYS A 653 7.89 -28.26 16.05
N ALA A 654 7.59 -27.91 17.30
CA ALA A 654 6.74 -28.70 18.20
C ALA A 654 5.26 -28.29 18.23
N ARG A 655 4.86 -27.16 17.62
CA ARG A 655 3.45 -26.68 17.67
C ARG A 655 2.54 -27.13 16.51
N GLU A 656 3.07 -27.87 15.53
CA GLU A 656 2.24 -28.47 14.46
C GLU A 656 1.58 -29.80 14.87
N ASN A 657 2.11 -30.51 15.88
CA ASN A 657 1.60 -31.83 16.28
C ASN A 657 0.53 -31.83 17.40
N ALA A 658 0.14 -30.65 17.93
CA ALA A 658 -0.85 -30.55 19.01
C ALA A 658 -2.25 -30.11 18.54
N ARG A 659 -2.47 -29.92 17.23
CA ARG A 659 -3.80 -29.58 16.66
C ARG A 659 -4.54 -30.75 16.00
N THR A 660 -3.99 -31.96 16.06
CA THR A 660 -4.63 -33.19 15.57
C THR A 660 -5.04 -34.11 16.71
N THR A 661 -5.96 -33.64 17.56
CA THR A 661 -6.82 -34.54 18.34
C THR A 661 -8.28 -34.17 18.11
N ALA A 662 -9.01 -35.16 17.62
CA ALA A 662 -10.33 -35.07 17.02
C ALA A 662 -11.39 -34.44 17.94
N VAL A 663 -11.95 -33.31 17.50
CA VAL A 663 -13.34 -32.99 17.77
C VAL A 663 -14.14 -33.47 16.56
N LYS A 664 -14.91 -34.53 16.76
CA LYS A 664 -15.90 -35.03 15.80
C LYS A 664 -17.02 -33.98 15.72
N MET A 665 -17.03 -33.20 14.64
CA MET A 665 -18.13 -32.31 14.23
C MET A 665 -18.49 -32.66 12.76
N PRO A 666 -19.75 -32.42 12.33
CA PRO A 666 -20.38 -33.14 11.24
C PRO A 666 -19.79 -32.78 9.87
N ALA A 667 -19.87 -33.72 8.93
CA ALA A 667 -19.27 -33.68 7.60
C ALA A 667 -19.40 -32.32 6.89
N GLU A 668 -18.27 -31.62 6.73
CA GLU A 668 -18.12 -30.58 5.71
C GLU A 668 -18.36 -31.20 4.33
N ALA A 669 -19.20 -30.56 3.51
CA ALA A 669 -19.48 -30.99 2.15
C ALA A 669 -18.21 -30.90 1.30
N ALA A 670 -17.52 -32.02 1.09
CA ALA A 670 -16.32 -32.10 0.26
C ALA A 670 -16.62 -31.69 -1.19
N PHE A 671 -15.68 -30.98 -1.85
CA PHE A 671 -15.76 -30.71 -3.28
C PHE A 671 -15.80 -32.04 -4.05
N THR A 672 -16.94 -32.34 -4.68
CA THR A 672 -17.13 -33.55 -5.48
C THR A 672 -17.47 -33.20 -6.93
N VAL A 673 -17.05 -34.07 -7.85
CA VAL A 673 -17.26 -33.90 -9.29
C VAL A 673 -17.65 -35.24 -9.89
N LYS A 674 -18.74 -35.25 -10.65
CA LYS A 674 -19.21 -36.39 -11.45
C LYS A 674 -19.43 -35.91 -12.88
N ALA A 675 -19.12 -36.78 -13.85
CA ALA A 675 -19.35 -36.50 -15.27
C ALA A 675 -20.32 -37.55 -15.85
N TYR A 676 -21.36 -37.12 -16.56
CA TYR A 676 -22.32 -37.99 -17.25
C TYR A 676 -22.92 -37.35 -18.52
N PRO A 677 -23.34 -38.12 -19.53
CA PRO A 677 -23.13 -39.57 -19.63
C PRO A 677 -21.63 -39.90 -19.75
N ASN A 678 -21.24 -41.07 -19.27
CA ASN A 678 -19.87 -41.59 -19.40
C ASN A 678 -19.97 -43.13 -19.55
N PRO A 679 -19.84 -43.69 -20.76
CA PRO A 679 -19.32 -43.06 -21.98
C PRO A 679 -20.18 -41.93 -22.57
N PHE A 680 -19.57 -40.97 -23.25
CA PHE A 680 -20.22 -39.82 -23.89
C PHE A 680 -20.07 -39.85 -25.42
N GLN A 681 -21.06 -39.32 -26.15
CA GLN A 681 -21.00 -39.18 -27.61
C GLN A 681 -20.56 -37.76 -27.99
N ASP A 682 -21.50 -36.81 -27.91
CA ASP A 682 -21.29 -35.42 -28.33
C ASP A 682 -21.33 -34.43 -27.16
N GLN A 683 -21.80 -34.82 -25.97
CA GLN A 683 -21.90 -33.93 -24.83
C GLN A 683 -21.55 -34.62 -23.50
N VAL A 684 -20.97 -33.86 -22.57
CA VAL A 684 -20.71 -34.27 -21.18
C VAL A 684 -21.27 -33.21 -20.23
N THR A 685 -22.01 -33.65 -19.22
CA THR A 685 -22.44 -32.82 -18.08
C THR A 685 -21.55 -33.10 -16.87
N VAL A 686 -20.99 -32.04 -16.31
CA VAL A 686 -20.21 -32.06 -15.08
C VAL A 686 -21.09 -31.57 -13.93
N LYS A 687 -21.44 -32.47 -13.02
CA LYS A 687 -22.08 -32.12 -11.75
C LYS A 687 -21.01 -31.90 -10.70
N THR A 688 -20.97 -30.69 -10.16
CA THR A 688 -20.06 -30.29 -9.07
C THR A 688 -20.87 -30.02 -7.80
N ALA A 689 -20.30 -30.32 -6.64
CA ALA A 689 -20.77 -29.81 -5.35
C ALA A 689 -19.62 -29.05 -4.69
N HIS A 690 -19.76 -27.75 -4.44
CA HIS A 690 -18.69 -26.87 -3.96
C HIS A 690 -19.20 -25.88 -2.90
N ILE A 691 -18.31 -25.38 -2.03
CA ILE A 691 -18.68 -24.62 -0.81
C ILE A 691 -18.82 -23.10 -1.10
N SER A 692 -18.24 -22.59 -2.19
CA SER A 692 -18.24 -21.14 -2.53
C SER A 692 -18.67 -20.85 -3.99
N ALA A 693 -19.46 -19.81 -4.22
CA ALA A 693 -19.75 -19.32 -5.57
C ALA A 693 -18.47 -18.80 -6.27
N GLY A 694 -18.34 -18.98 -7.58
CA GLY A 694 -17.21 -18.48 -8.35
C GLY A 694 -17.02 -19.18 -9.69
N GLU A 695 -15.82 -19.05 -10.29
CA GLU A 695 -15.49 -19.72 -11.54
C GLU A 695 -15.01 -21.15 -11.31
N VAL A 696 -15.61 -22.10 -12.03
CA VAL A 696 -15.09 -23.45 -12.19
C VAL A 696 -14.44 -23.54 -13.57
N PHE A 697 -13.15 -23.87 -13.56
CA PHE A 697 -12.41 -24.16 -14.79
C PHE A 697 -12.50 -25.65 -15.10
N ILE A 698 -12.85 -26.00 -16.33
CA ILE A 698 -12.93 -27.37 -16.83
C ILE A 698 -11.99 -27.51 -18.01
N SER A 699 -11.18 -28.56 -18.03
CA SER A 699 -10.39 -28.93 -19.21
C SER A 699 -10.46 -30.42 -19.48
N ILE A 700 -10.54 -30.80 -20.75
CA ILE A 700 -10.48 -32.19 -21.21
C ILE A 700 -9.14 -32.39 -21.92
N SER A 701 -8.35 -33.37 -21.47
CA SER A 701 -7.09 -33.76 -22.11
C SER A 701 -7.05 -35.25 -22.43
N ASP A 702 -6.28 -35.66 -23.43
CA ASP A 702 -5.98 -37.09 -23.64
C ASP A 702 -4.96 -37.61 -22.62
N MET A 703 -4.67 -38.92 -22.69
CA MET A 703 -3.72 -39.59 -21.78
C MET A 703 -2.26 -39.16 -21.97
N LEU A 704 -1.95 -38.41 -23.03
CA LEU A 704 -0.62 -37.84 -23.29
C LEU A 704 -0.53 -36.37 -22.83
N GLY A 705 -1.61 -35.81 -22.27
CA GLY A 705 -1.67 -34.44 -21.74
C GLY A 705 -2.01 -33.37 -22.77
N LYS A 706 -2.35 -33.73 -24.02
CA LYS A 706 -2.83 -32.74 -25.00
C LYS A 706 -4.26 -32.33 -24.64
N ILE A 707 -4.48 -31.02 -24.53
CA ILE A 707 -5.78 -30.44 -24.17
C ILE A 707 -6.65 -30.34 -25.44
N TRP A 708 -7.85 -30.91 -25.37
CA TRP A 708 -8.86 -30.92 -26.44
C TRP A 708 -9.97 -29.90 -26.23
N TYR A 709 -10.26 -29.54 -24.97
CA TYR A 709 -11.34 -28.62 -24.65
C TYR A 709 -11.04 -27.86 -23.36
N GLN A 710 -11.44 -26.59 -23.30
CA GLN A 710 -11.40 -25.77 -22.09
C GLN A 710 -12.67 -24.93 -21.98
N HIS A 711 -13.21 -24.86 -20.78
CA HIS A 711 -14.41 -24.09 -20.49
C HIS A 711 -14.34 -23.51 -19.09
N THR A 712 -14.83 -22.28 -18.94
CA THR A 712 -14.99 -21.65 -17.63
C THR A 712 -16.47 -21.37 -17.44
N ALA A 713 -17.03 -21.90 -16.36
CA ALA A 713 -18.42 -21.66 -15.99
C ALA A 713 -18.48 -20.96 -14.64
N THR A 714 -19.38 -20.00 -14.49
CA THR A 714 -19.68 -19.37 -13.20
C THR A 714 -20.74 -20.20 -12.47
N VAL A 715 -20.45 -20.60 -11.24
CA VAL A 715 -21.33 -21.42 -10.41
C VAL A 715 -21.70 -20.68 -9.11
N MET A 716 -22.89 -20.96 -8.59
CA MET A 716 -23.36 -20.48 -7.29
C MET A 716 -23.02 -21.51 -6.21
N ALA A 717 -22.76 -21.07 -4.98
CA ALA A 717 -22.45 -21.97 -3.86
C ALA A 717 -23.48 -23.12 -3.75
N GLY A 718 -23.01 -24.36 -3.64
CA GLY A 718 -23.85 -25.56 -3.64
C GLY A 718 -23.57 -26.51 -4.82
N GLU A 719 -24.62 -27.17 -5.31
CA GLU A 719 -24.52 -28.03 -6.49
C GLU A 719 -24.71 -27.23 -7.79
N SER A 720 -23.94 -27.56 -8.83
CA SER A 720 -24.11 -26.98 -10.16
C SER A 720 -23.82 -28.01 -11.25
N GLU A 721 -24.60 -27.97 -12.31
CA GLU A 721 -24.44 -28.81 -13.49
C GLU A 721 -23.98 -27.95 -14.68
N ILE A 722 -22.90 -28.37 -15.34
CA ILE A 722 -22.30 -27.68 -16.47
C ILE A 722 -22.26 -28.65 -17.64
N THR A 723 -23.09 -28.42 -18.67
CA THR A 723 -23.12 -29.23 -19.88
C THR A 723 -22.21 -28.64 -20.95
N MET A 724 -21.32 -29.47 -21.50
CA MET A 724 -20.38 -29.11 -22.56
C MET A 724 -20.77 -29.84 -23.85
N GLU A 725 -20.93 -29.07 -24.93
CA GLU A 725 -21.15 -29.57 -26.28
C GLU A 725 -19.79 -29.76 -26.98
N LEU A 726 -19.46 -31.01 -27.31
CA LEU A 726 -18.16 -31.48 -27.80
C LEU A 726 -18.22 -31.97 -29.26
N SER A 727 -19.38 -31.93 -29.92
CA SER A 727 -19.55 -32.35 -31.32
C SER A 727 -18.59 -31.66 -32.30
N ARG A 728 -18.15 -30.43 -32.01
CA ARG A 728 -17.25 -29.64 -32.86
C ARG A 728 -15.76 -29.89 -32.62
N GLU A 729 -15.42 -30.58 -31.53
CA GLU A 729 -14.03 -30.77 -31.10
C GLU A 729 -13.36 -31.99 -31.76
N ASN A 730 -14.11 -32.79 -32.52
CA ASN A 730 -13.64 -33.97 -33.27
C ASN A 730 -12.76 -34.94 -32.44
N LEU A 731 -13.09 -35.13 -31.16
CA LEU A 731 -12.36 -36.07 -30.28
C LEU A 731 -12.41 -37.49 -30.87
N PRO A 732 -11.27 -38.17 -31.06
CA PRO A 732 -11.23 -39.60 -31.39
C PRO A 732 -11.85 -40.48 -30.30
N SER A 733 -12.27 -41.70 -30.64
CA SER A 733 -12.64 -42.73 -29.66
C SER A 733 -11.46 -43.01 -28.73
N GLY A 734 -11.70 -42.99 -27.42
CA GLY A 734 -10.63 -43.12 -26.44
C GLY A 734 -10.97 -42.66 -25.02
N ILE A 735 -9.96 -42.71 -24.15
CA ILE A 735 -10.03 -42.29 -22.75
C ILE A 735 -9.48 -40.87 -22.62
N TYR A 736 -10.21 -40.02 -21.90
CA TYR A 736 -9.82 -38.65 -21.60
C TYR A 736 -9.86 -38.37 -20.10
N LEU A 737 -9.07 -37.38 -19.67
CA LEU A 737 -9.08 -36.82 -18.33
C LEU A 737 -9.82 -35.49 -18.34
N LEU A 738 -10.92 -35.42 -17.59
CA LEU A 738 -11.65 -34.19 -17.32
C LEU A 738 -11.14 -33.63 -15.99
N GLN A 739 -10.44 -32.52 -16.06
CA GLN A 739 -9.99 -31.77 -14.89
C GLN A 739 -10.96 -30.64 -14.58
N THR A 740 -11.28 -30.49 -13.30
CA THR A 740 -12.03 -29.36 -12.76
C THR A 740 -11.20 -28.66 -11.70
N VAL A 741 -11.26 -27.33 -11.69
CA VAL A 741 -10.65 -26.49 -10.65
C VAL A 741 -11.76 -25.62 -10.06
N SER A 742 -12.03 -25.79 -8.76
CA SER A 742 -13.04 -25.02 -8.03
C SER A 742 -12.60 -23.57 -7.80
N PRO A 743 -13.52 -22.66 -7.42
CA PRO A 743 -13.18 -21.29 -7.03
C PRO A 743 -12.16 -21.23 -5.88
N ASP A 744 -12.23 -22.19 -4.96
CA ASP A 744 -11.30 -22.37 -3.84
C ASP A 744 -9.98 -23.07 -4.24
N LYS A 745 -9.70 -23.18 -5.55
CA LYS A 745 -8.52 -23.83 -6.13
C LYS A 745 -8.40 -25.33 -5.86
N GLN A 746 -9.48 -25.99 -5.43
CA GLN A 746 -9.49 -27.44 -5.28
C GLN A 746 -9.59 -28.11 -6.65
N LYS A 747 -8.75 -29.11 -6.89
CA LYS A 747 -8.72 -29.83 -8.17
C LYS A 747 -9.39 -31.20 -8.05
N ARG A 748 -10.17 -31.58 -9.06
CA ARG A 748 -10.70 -32.94 -9.22
C ARG A 748 -10.51 -33.41 -10.65
N LEU A 749 -10.16 -34.68 -10.78
CA LEU A 749 -9.97 -35.36 -12.06
C LEU A 749 -11.01 -36.47 -12.18
N VAL A 750 -11.70 -36.52 -13.31
CA VAL A 750 -12.66 -37.57 -13.64
C VAL A 750 -12.27 -38.16 -14.98
N LYS A 751 -12.19 -39.49 -15.06
CA LYS A 751 -11.99 -40.22 -16.30
C LYS A 751 -13.29 -40.25 -17.10
N ILE A 752 -13.25 -39.84 -18.37
CA ILE A 752 -14.39 -39.93 -19.30
C ILE A 752 -14.01 -40.72 -20.55
N ILE A 753 -14.97 -41.41 -21.15
CA ILE A 753 -14.76 -42.34 -22.27
C ILE A 753 -15.61 -41.89 -23.46
N LYS A 754 -14.99 -41.73 -24.63
CA LYS A 754 -15.69 -41.59 -25.91
C LYS A 754 -15.68 -42.94 -26.64
N PRO A 755 -16.85 -43.55 -26.91
CA PRO A 755 -16.97 -44.84 -27.57
C PRO A 755 -16.25 -44.93 -28.91
#